data_AF-A0A411DJE9-F1
#
_entry.id   AF-A0A411DJE9-F1
#
_cell.length_a   1.000
_cell.length_b   1.000
_cell.length_c   1.000
_cell.angle_alpha   90.00
_cell.angle_beta   90.00
_cell.angle_gamma   90.00
#
_symmetry.space_group_name_H-M   'P 1'
#
loop_
_entity.id
_entity.type
_entity.pdbx_description
1 polymer ?
#
loop_
_entity_poly.entity_id
_entity_poly.type
_entity_poly.pdbx_seq_one_letter_code
_entity_poly.pdbx_strand_id
1 'polypeptide(L)'
;MMKKKLLLTSIFIMFSLAAKSQVGINTSNPQGIFSVDGMKNNPTSGVPTSAQAKDDLVMTPNGNLGLGLIAPGTTLDVNGAITNRETALAVAGNAVTIPANVSLVQLTGAATSAVVITAPAAPNPGQRLIVYNNTTGGFGATLGGVTIPNGKALEYVYSNSGWRSTDGGSGTTSTNIYTADGTLTGNRIVTQGANTLAFTGTQTNAFSVDGNTLSVDAANDRVGLGTTTPDTKLTINTPDNSFGLNHTNGTVNLKTYIGGGVVSVGTTTANDLRFTTNNTQKMTITSGGNVGVGTVTPTNKLVIAGSNAQPSAQGTATTNATLRVDGSSNHALDFGTYANSPYGSYISSQNKTAAAGLPLVLNPEGGNVGINTTPGTALDVNGAITNREIVLAVSGNTVTVPPNVGQVQLTGTATGTITINAFAAPNAGQRLVVFNNTSGGFGATLNGVTVPNGKALEYVFSNSNWRSTDGGTVGVSSANIGDIKASFSVSDHSGWVKLDGRPVGGLTTTQRAAANSLGFSSYIPNASNSYLVQDGTRLGSINSNNSRVIARNQLPNFQLSGNTSSAEPTIMYDIINNNGKPATDTYSYTFLAGKIGTGTRNLDHVNTNVLHQNPHSHSFTTNSVNGGVAQQSINIQPQSLSVNMFVYLGK
;
A
#
# COMPACT_ATOMS: atom_id res chain seq x y z
N MET A 1 -134.55 78.79 -47.36
CA MET A 1 -133.52 78.98 -46.31
C MET A 1 -132.21 78.28 -46.69
N MET A 2 -131.17 79.07 -46.91
CA MET A 2 -129.97 78.83 -47.73
C MET A 2 -128.87 77.98 -47.07
N LYS A 3 -129.15 76.74 -46.63
CA LYS A 3 -128.11 75.74 -46.26
C LYS A 3 -128.16 74.46 -47.14
N LYS A 4 -129.09 74.43 -48.10
CA LYS A 4 -129.53 73.26 -48.90
C LYS A 4 -128.74 72.91 -50.18
N LYS A 5 -127.57 73.52 -50.46
CA LYS A 5 -126.75 73.15 -51.64
C LYS A 5 -125.25 72.98 -51.37
N LEU A 6 -124.78 73.18 -50.13
CA LEU A 6 -123.36 72.97 -49.79
C LEU A 6 -123.08 71.60 -49.16
N LEU A 7 -124.02 71.02 -48.42
CA LEU A 7 -123.80 69.74 -47.71
C LEU A 7 -123.80 68.51 -48.65
N LEU A 8 -124.61 68.54 -49.73
CA LEU A 8 -124.72 67.42 -50.67
C LEU A 8 -123.57 67.40 -51.69
N THR A 9 -123.03 68.57 -52.03
CA THR A 9 -121.81 68.72 -52.84
C THR A 9 -120.54 68.42 -52.02
N SER A 10 -120.58 68.63 -50.71
CA SER A 10 -119.51 68.18 -49.79
C SER A 10 -119.48 66.67 -49.62
N ILE A 11 -120.62 65.97 -49.73
CA ILE A 11 -120.71 64.51 -49.66
C ILE A 11 -120.27 63.83 -50.97
N PHE A 12 -120.46 64.47 -52.13
CA PHE A 12 -120.00 63.94 -53.42
C PHE A 12 -118.55 64.34 -53.80
N ILE A 13 -117.96 65.36 -53.16
CA ILE A 13 -116.55 65.74 -53.34
C ILE A 13 -115.63 65.05 -52.30
N MET A 14 -116.20 64.42 -51.26
CA MET A 14 -115.45 63.57 -50.31
C MET A 14 -115.34 62.10 -50.76
N PHE A 15 -116.06 61.68 -51.80
CA PHE A 15 -115.91 60.37 -52.45
C PHE A 15 -115.01 60.52 -53.68
N SER A 16 -113.72 60.74 -53.45
CA SER A 16 -112.73 60.42 -54.47
C SER A 16 -112.73 58.89 -54.63
N LEU A 17 -113.47 58.39 -55.62
CA LEU A 17 -113.24 57.03 -56.12
C LEU A 17 -111.84 57.01 -56.73
N ALA A 18 -110.83 56.82 -55.88
CA ALA A 18 -109.54 56.33 -56.30
C ALA A 18 -109.78 54.89 -56.79
N ALA A 19 -110.23 54.75 -58.04
CA ALA A 19 -110.23 53.47 -58.74
C ALA A 19 -108.76 53.06 -58.85
N LYS A 20 -108.28 52.28 -57.89
CA LYS A 20 -106.95 51.68 -57.98
C LYS A 20 -107.02 50.69 -59.13
N SER A 21 -106.25 50.95 -60.20
CA SER A 21 -106.03 50.03 -61.30
C SER A 21 -105.28 48.80 -60.76
N GLN A 22 -106.01 47.86 -60.18
CA GLN A 22 -105.50 46.54 -59.80
C GLN A 22 -106.03 45.53 -60.81
N VAL A 23 -105.16 44.66 -61.28
CA VAL A 23 -105.52 43.58 -62.20
C VAL A 23 -105.56 42.28 -61.42
N GLY A 24 -106.76 41.73 -61.25
CA GLY A 24 -106.96 40.38 -60.75
C GLY A 24 -107.21 39.41 -61.90
N ILE A 25 -106.46 38.30 -61.93
CA ILE A 25 -106.77 37.15 -62.77
C ILE A 25 -107.27 36.05 -61.84
N ASN A 26 -108.47 35.53 -62.11
CA ASN A 26 -109.16 34.52 -61.30
C ASN A 26 -109.46 34.90 -59.84
N THR A 27 -109.17 36.13 -59.40
CA THR A 27 -109.60 36.69 -58.11
C THR A 27 -110.35 38.01 -58.31
N SER A 28 -111.46 38.19 -57.58
CA SER A 28 -112.15 39.48 -57.49
C SER A 28 -111.61 40.37 -56.36
N ASN A 29 -110.61 39.88 -55.63
CA ASN A 29 -110.02 40.53 -54.46
C ASN A 29 -108.48 40.57 -54.61
N PRO A 30 -107.93 41.40 -55.52
CA PRO A 30 -106.49 41.47 -55.73
C PRO A 30 -105.76 41.97 -54.48
N GLN A 31 -104.72 41.26 -54.07
CA GLN A 31 -103.91 41.61 -52.89
C GLN A 31 -102.76 42.57 -53.23
N GLY A 32 -102.53 42.87 -54.52
CA GLY A 32 -101.52 43.79 -55.02
C GLY A 32 -101.98 44.58 -56.26
N ILE A 33 -101.04 45.15 -57.02
CA ILE A 33 -101.33 45.80 -58.31
C ILE A 33 -101.65 44.77 -59.41
N PHE A 34 -101.07 43.58 -59.30
CA PHE A 34 -101.38 42.42 -60.13
C PHE A 34 -101.45 41.20 -59.22
N SER A 35 -102.54 40.45 -59.30
CA SER A 35 -102.71 39.21 -58.54
C SER A 35 -103.30 38.13 -59.44
N VAL A 36 -102.69 36.95 -59.42
CA VAL A 36 -103.20 35.75 -60.09
C VAL A 36 -103.50 34.73 -59.01
N ASP A 37 -104.74 34.28 -58.95
CA ASP A 37 -105.19 33.20 -58.08
C ASP A 37 -105.40 31.94 -58.92
N GLY A 38 -104.44 31.02 -58.87
CA GLY A 38 -104.41 29.86 -59.76
C GLY A 38 -105.64 28.97 -59.61
N MET A 39 -106.08 28.71 -58.38
CA MET A 39 -107.19 27.82 -58.04
C MET A 39 -108.53 28.54 -57.87
N LYS A 40 -108.57 29.86 -57.98
CA LYS A 40 -109.75 30.70 -57.72
C LYS A 40 -110.31 30.43 -56.32
N ASN A 41 -109.43 30.24 -55.35
CA ASN A 41 -109.80 29.84 -54.00
C ASN A 41 -109.80 31.02 -53.02
N ASN A 42 -109.40 32.23 -53.44
CA ASN A 42 -109.35 33.41 -52.59
C ASN A 42 -110.74 33.95 -52.21
N PRO A 43 -110.91 34.48 -50.99
CA PRO A 43 -112.17 35.06 -50.56
C PRO A 43 -112.49 36.32 -51.37
N THR A 44 -113.78 36.57 -51.60
CA THR A 44 -114.26 37.72 -52.38
C THR A 44 -113.94 39.07 -51.74
N SER A 45 -113.57 39.09 -50.46
CA SER A 45 -113.05 40.25 -49.72
C SER A 45 -112.16 39.80 -48.54
N GLY A 46 -111.32 40.68 -48.02
CA GLY A 46 -110.39 40.37 -46.92
C GLY A 46 -109.06 39.80 -47.42
N VAL A 47 -108.31 39.16 -46.52
CA VAL A 47 -106.95 38.65 -46.79
C VAL A 47 -107.02 37.13 -47.02
N PRO A 48 -106.45 36.58 -48.12
CA PRO A 48 -106.29 35.14 -48.30
C PRO A 48 -105.58 34.47 -47.11
N THR A 49 -106.02 33.27 -46.77
CA THR A 49 -105.29 32.43 -45.81
C THR A 49 -103.94 31.99 -46.41
N SER A 50 -102.97 31.63 -45.56
CA SER A 50 -101.66 31.15 -46.04
C SER A 50 -101.75 29.88 -46.90
N ALA A 51 -102.84 29.11 -46.83
CA ALA A 51 -103.06 27.94 -47.67
C ALA A 51 -103.52 28.34 -49.08
N GLN A 52 -104.41 29.33 -49.18
CA GLN A 52 -104.88 29.91 -50.45
C GLN A 52 -103.76 30.70 -51.14
N ALA A 53 -102.94 31.41 -50.37
CA ALA A 53 -101.84 32.18 -50.94
C ALA A 53 -100.78 31.33 -51.66
N LYS A 54 -100.73 30.00 -51.45
CA LYS A 54 -99.67 29.12 -52.02
C LYS A 54 -99.69 29.01 -53.53
N ASP A 55 -100.86 29.13 -54.14
CA ASP A 55 -101.02 29.11 -55.59
C ASP A 55 -101.14 30.51 -56.20
N ASP A 56 -100.96 31.55 -55.39
CA ASP A 56 -101.04 32.93 -55.83
C ASP A 56 -99.70 33.45 -56.38
N LEU A 57 -99.80 34.30 -57.40
CA LEU A 57 -98.76 35.25 -57.80
C LEU A 57 -99.23 36.65 -57.47
N VAL A 58 -98.46 37.42 -56.70
CA VAL A 58 -98.82 38.79 -56.31
C VAL A 58 -97.67 39.74 -56.60
N MET A 59 -97.95 40.81 -57.36
CA MET A 59 -97.06 41.95 -57.52
C MET A 59 -97.58 43.14 -56.71
N THR A 60 -96.72 43.75 -55.91
CA THR A 60 -97.05 44.92 -55.10
C THR A 60 -96.74 46.23 -55.84
N PRO A 61 -97.30 47.39 -55.43
CA PRO A 61 -96.97 48.69 -56.02
C PRO A 61 -95.48 49.05 -55.96
N ASN A 62 -94.73 48.44 -55.05
CA ASN A 62 -93.29 48.69 -54.85
C ASN A 62 -92.39 47.84 -55.75
N GLY A 63 -92.97 47.04 -56.66
CA GLY A 63 -92.21 46.21 -57.60
C GLY A 63 -91.79 44.84 -57.07
N ASN A 64 -92.18 44.48 -55.84
CA ASN A 64 -91.94 43.14 -55.29
C ASN A 64 -92.91 42.14 -55.91
N LEU A 65 -92.38 41.01 -56.37
CA LEU A 65 -93.10 39.87 -56.90
C LEU A 65 -93.06 38.72 -55.88
N GLY A 66 -94.24 38.26 -55.47
CA GLY A 66 -94.45 37.11 -54.60
C GLY A 66 -95.01 35.92 -55.38
N LEU A 67 -94.47 34.73 -55.13
CA LEU A 67 -95.03 33.45 -55.56
C LEU A 67 -95.35 32.62 -54.32
N GLY A 68 -96.61 32.23 -54.13
CA GLY A 68 -97.05 31.48 -52.95
C GLY A 68 -97.28 32.34 -51.70
N LEU A 69 -97.42 33.65 -51.87
CA LEU A 69 -97.56 34.63 -50.79
C LEU A 69 -98.18 35.95 -51.29
N ILE A 70 -98.86 36.64 -50.38
CA ILE A 70 -99.60 37.88 -50.69
C ILE A 70 -98.88 39.17 -50.30
N ALA A 71 -97.79 39.07 -49.53
CA ALA A 71 -97.01 40.21 -49.04
C ALA A 71 -95.50 39.92 -49.16
N PRO A 72 -94.91 40.01 -50.37
CA PRO A 72 -93.49 39.72 -50.59
C PRO A 72 -92.59 40.67 -49.82
N GLY A 73 -91.71 40.09 -49.00
CA GLY A 73 -90.75 40.83 -48.17
C GLY A 73 -89.54 41.35 -48.96
N THR A 74 -89.28 40.81 -50.15
CA THR A 74 -88.18 41.20 -51.03
C THR A 74 -88.64 41.28 -52.50
N THR A 75 -87.78 41.77 -53.40
CA THR A 75 -88.12 41.99 -54.82
C THR A 75 -88.62 40.74 -55.53
N LEU A 76 -88.07 39.56 -55.22
CA LEU A 76 -88.62 38.27 -55.61
C LEU A 76 -88.66 37.39 -54.37
N ASP A 77 -89.85 37.11 -53.87
CA ASP A 77 -90.09 36.27 -52.72
C ASP A 77 -90.86 35.02 -53.17
N VAL A 78 -90.34 33.84 -52.85
CA VAL A 78 -90.94 32.57 -53.26
C VAL A 78 -91.13 31.72 -52.03
N ASN A 79 -92.38 31.48 -51.66
CA ASN A 79 -92.77 30.61 -50.55
C ASN A 79 -92.93 29.18 -51.07
N GLY A 80 -91.79 28.59 -51.45
CA GLY A 80 -91.71 27.27 -52.06
C GLY A 80 -90.29 26.93 -52.49
N ALA A 81 -90.08 25.71 -53.00
CA ALA A 81 -88.79 25.30 -53.53
C ALA A 81 -88.50 25.92 -54.90
N ILE A 82 -87.29 26.41 -55.11
CA ILE A 82 -86.79 26.87 -56.42
C ILE A 82 -85.94 25.76 -57.04
N THR A 83 -86.31 25.30 -58.23
CA THR A 83 -85.52 24.33 -59.00
C THR A 83 -84.62 25.07 -60.00
N ASN A 84 -83.31 24.92 -59.89
CA ASN A 84 -82.36 25.37 -60.90
C ASN A 84 -82.24 24.31 -62.00
N ARG A 85 -82.26 24.73 -63.27
CA ARG A 85 -81.99 23.80 -64.38
C ARG A 85 -80.50 23.44 -64.38
N GLU A 86 -80.20 22.16 -64.19
CA GLU A 86 -78.85 21.63 -64.28
C GLU A 86 -78.39 21.54 -65.73
N THR A 87 -77.18 22.04 -66.02
CA THR A 87 -76.53 21.91 -67.33
C THR A 87 -75.31 21.00 -67.19
N ALA A 88 -75.30 19.87 -67.91
CA ALA A 88 -74.16 18.96 -67.95
C ALA A 88 -73.08 19.48 -68.90
N LEU A 89 -71.83 19.55 -68.44
CA LEU A 89 -70.67 19.99 -69.21
C LEU A 89 -69.57 18.92 -69.15
N ALA A 90 -69.13 18.42 -70.29
CA ALA A 90 -68.03 17.46 -70.34
C ALA A 90 -66.68 18.18 -70.19
N VAL A 91 -65.82 17.67 -69.32
CA VAL A 91 -64.45 18.14 -69.15
C VAL A 91 -63.58 17.55 -70.26
N ALA A 92 -62.83 18.41 -70.95
CA ALA A 92 -61.88 18.02 -71.99
C ALA A 92 -60.49 18.56 -71.64
N GLY A 93 -59.45 17.71 -71.68
CA GLY A 93 -58.07 18.12 -71.37
C GLY A 93 -57.89 18.70 -69.96
N ASN A 94 -58.67 18.22 -68.99
CA ASN A 94 -58.71 18.74 -67.60
C ASN A 94 -59.09 20.24 -67.52
N ALA A 95 -59.90 20.73 -68.46
CA ALA A 95 -60.47 22.08 -68.42
C ALA A 95 -61.94 22.08 -68.87
N VAL A 96 -62.69 23.08 -68.40
CA VAL A 96 -64.09 23.29 -68.79
C VAL A 96 -64.45 24.77 -68.72
N THR A 97 -65.22 25.25 -69.70
CA THR A 97 -65.76 26.62 -69.72
C THR A 97 -67.25 26.59 -69.46
N ILE A 98 -67.70 27.31 -68.44
CA ILE A 98 -69.11 27.43 -68.08
C ILE A 98 -69.75 28.51 -68.98
N PRO A 99 -70.89 28.24 -69.64
CA PRO A 99 -71.56 29.22 -70.48
C PRO A 99 -72.25 30.32 -69.66
N ALA A 100 -72.56 31.46 -70.28
CA ALA A 100 -73.33 32.51 -69.63
C ALA A 100 -74.78 32.06 -69.31
N ASN A 101 -75.42 32.72 -68.33
CA ASN A 101 -76.82 32.51 -67.94
C ASN A 101 -77.18 31.11 -67.40
N VAL A 102 -76.21 30.41 -66.80
CA VAL A 102 -76.46 29.17 -66.03
C VAL A 102 -76.28 29.41 -64.54
N SER A 103 -77.09 28.72 -63.73
CA SER A 103 -77.06 28.82 -62.26
C SER A 103 -76.66 27.50 -61.58
N LEU A 104 -76.70 26.39 -62.31
CA LEU A 104 -76.27 25.07 -61.86
C LEU A 104 -75.62 24.31 -63.02
N VAL A 105 -74.39 23.86 -62.81
CA VAL A 105 -73.67 22.99 -63.77
C VAL A 105 -73.19 21.71 -63.11
N GLN A 106 -73.25 20.62 -63.87
CA GLN A 106 -72.65 19.35 -63.52
C GLN A 106 -71.47 19.09 -64.46
N LEU A 107 -70.27 18.99 -63.90
CA LEU A 107 -69.08 18.61 -64.65
C LEU A 107 -69.06 17.09 -64.81
N THR A 108 -68.82 16.60 -66.02
CA THR A 108 -68.84 15.17 -66.38
C THR A 108 -67.60 14.80 -67.20
N GLY A 109 -67.41 13.52 -67.50
CA GLY A 109 -66.26 13.03 -68.28
C GLY A 109 -65.07 12.60 -67.42
N ALA A 110 -64.01 12.09 -68.05
CA ALA A 110 -62.83 11.56 -67.36
C ALA A 110 -61.75 12.64 -67.19
N ALA A 111 -61.57 13.10 -65.95
CA ALA A 111 -60.46 13.93 -65.56
C ALA A 111 -59.26 13.04 -65.22
N THR A 112 -58.10 13.35 -65.78
CA THR A 112 -56.82 12.67 -65.48
C THR A 112 -55.92 13.51 -64.57
N SER A 113 -56.34 14.73 -64.24
CA SER A 113 -55.70 15.65 -63.30
C SER A 113 -56.73 16.67 -62.79
N ALA A 114 -56.30 17.62 -61.95
CA ALA A 114 -57.13 18.70 -61.46
C ALA A 114 -57.77 19.48 -62.63
N VAL A 115 -59.08 19.69 -62.55
CA VAL A 115 -59.86 20.34 -63.61
C VAL A 115 -59.86 21.85 -63.43
N VAL A 116 -59.53 22.62 -64.46
CA VAL A 116 -59.60 24.09 -64.43
C VAL A 116 -60.95 24.56 -64.97
N ILE A 117 -61.70 25.29 -64.15
CA ILE A 117 -62.98 25.88 -64.53
C ILE A 117 -62.78 27.33 -64.97
N THR A 118 -63.17 27.66 -66.20
CA THR A 118 -63.33 29.03 -66.66
C THR A 118 -64.81 29.43 -66.57
N ALA A 119 -65.16 30.27 -65.61
CA ALA A 119 -66.52 30.76 -65.44
C ALA A 119 -66.78 32.00 -66.32
N PRO A 120 -68.04 32.27 -66.73
CA PRO A 120 -68.36 33.45 -67.51
C PRO A 120 -68.18 34.72 -66.67
N ALA A 121 -67.93 35.86 -67.34
CA ALA A 121 -68.10 37.16 -66.69
C ALA A 121 -69.58 37.33 -66.36
N ALA A 122 -69.91 37.37 -65.07
CA ALA A 122 -71.30 37.55 -64.65
C ALA A 122 -71.76 38.98 -65.00
N PRO A 123 -72.94 39.15 -65.62
CA PRO A 123 -73.47 40.47 -65.96
C PRO A 123 -73.69 41.38 -64.74
N ASN A 124 -73.94 40.82 -63.54
CA ASN A 124 -74.25 41.58 -62.34
C ASN A 124 -73.58 40.99 -61.08
N PRO A 125 -73.08 41.82 -60.14
CA PRO A 125 -72.75 41.39 -58.78
C PRO A 125 -73.95 40.72 -58.09
N GLY A 126 -73.68 39.68 -57.29
CA GLY A 126 -74.68 38.89 -56.58
C GLY A 126 -75.21 37.67 -57.32
N GLN A 127 -74.82 37.44 -58.59
CA GLN A 127 -75.19 36.23 -59.31
C GLN A 127 -74.65 34.98 -58.61
N ARG A 128 -75.50 33.94 -58.51
CA ARG A 128 -75.16 32.65 -57.91
C ARG A 128 -74.89 31.60 -58.99
N LEU A 129 -73.92 30.72 -58.72
CA LEU A 129 -73.56 29.59 -59.56
C LEU A 129 -73.23 28.40 -58.68
N ILE A 130 -73.90 27.27 -58.91
CA ILE A 130 -73.59 26.00 -58.26
C ILE A 130 -72.83 25.14 -59.26
N VAL A 131 -71.69 24.61 -58.84
CA VAL A 131 -70.87 23.70 -59.65
C VAL A 131 -70.76 22.36 -58.92
N TYR A 132 -71.30 21.32 -59.54
CA TYR A 132 -71.16 19.94 -59.09
C TYR A 132 -70.05 19.24 -59.87
N ASN A 133 -68.97 18.84 -59.18
CA ASN A 133 -67.89 18.06 -59.80
C ASN A 133 -68.24 16.57 -59.80
N ASN A 134 -68.81 16.09 -60.91
CA ASN A 134 -69.14 14.68 -61.15
C ASN A 134 -68.25 14.04 -62.22
N THR A 135 -66.99 14.49 -62.30
CA THR A 135 -66.01 13.88 -63.20
C THR A 135 -65.62 12.48 -62.72
N THR A 136 -65.17 11.62 -63.63
CA THR A 136 -64.53 10.34 -63.30
C THR A 136 -63.02 10.56 -63.17
N GLY A 137 -62.34 9.87 -62.24
CA GLY A 137 -60.90 10.05 -61.98
C GLY A 137 -60.55 10.63 -60.59
N GLY A 138 -61.53 11.11 -59.83
CA GLY A 138 -61.36 11.48 -58.41
C GLY A 138 -60.69 12.84 -58.17
N PHE A 139 -60.35 13.59 -59.22
CA PHE A 139 -59.68 14.88 -59.10
C PHE A 139 -60.64 16.02 -58.74
N GLY A 140 -60.12 17.01 -58.01
CA GLY A 140 -60.84 18.26 -57.74
C GLY A 140 -60.96 19.15 -58.98
N ALA A 141 -61.99 19.99 -59.00
CA ALA A 141 -62.20 21.01 -60.03
C ALA A 141 -62.06 22.40 -59.41
N THR A 142 -61.24 23.26 -59.97
CA THR A 142 -60.86 24.54 -59.37
C THR A 142 -61.51 25.71 -60.10
N LEU A 143 -62.25 26.53 -59.36
CA LEU A 143 -62.78 27.82 -59.81
C LEU A 143 -62.31 28.91 -58.84
N GLY A 144 -61.66 29.96 -59.35
CA GLY A 144 -61.22 31.09 -58.52
C GLY A 144 -60.24 30.73 -57.40
N GLY A 145 -59.44 29.66 -57.60
CA GLY A 145 -58.49 29.14 -56.60
C GLY A 145 -59.10 28.20 -55.56
N VAL A 146 -60.42 28.02 -55.55
CA VAL A 146 -61.12 27.11 -54.63
C VAL A 146 -61.37 25.78 -55.33
N THR A 147 -60.95 24.69 -54.68
CA THR A 147 -61.14 23.33 -55.20
C THR A 147 -62.48 22.77 -54.76
N ILE A 148 -63.26 22.29 -55.73
CA ILE A 148 -64.48 21.52 -55.54
C ILE A 148 -64.07 20.04 -55.56
N PRO A 149 -64.13 19.33 -54.42
CA PRO A 149 -63.79 17.92 -54.39
C PRO A 149 -64.69 17.10 -55.32
N ASN A 150 -64.15 16.00 -55.85
CA ASN A 150 -64.93 15.06 -56.65
C ASN A 150 -66.15 14.55 -55.85
N GLY A 151 -67.31 14.45 -56.50
CA GLY A 151 -68.55 14.04 -55.86
C GLY A 151 -69.19 15.09 -54.95
N LYS A 152 -68.68 16.34 -54.93
CA LYS A 152 -69.25 17.45 -54.17
C LYS A 152 -69.70 18.59 -55.08
N ALA A 153 -70.73 19.31 -54.64
CA ALA A 153 -71.18 20.55 -55.24
C ALA A 153 -70.78 21.72 -54.34
N LEU A 154 -70.32 22.80 -54.96
CA LEU A 154 -70.00 24.03 -54.27
C LEU A 154 -70.71 25.19 -54.95
N GLU A 155 -71.22 26.09 -54.13
CA GLU A 155 -71.86 27.30 -54.59
C GLU A 155 -70.89 28.48 -54.58
N TYR A 156 -71.05 29.34 -55.58
CA TYR A 156 -70.28 30.54 -55.80
C TYR A 156 -71.21 31.74 -55.96
N VAL A 157 -70.77 32.90 -55.45
CA VAL A 157 -71.39 34.20 -55.66
C VAL A 157 -70.41 35.09 -56.40
N TYR A 158 -70.87 35.77 -57.46
CA TYR A 158 -70.07 36.76 -58.16
C TYR A 158 -70.03 38.08 -57.37
N SER A 159 -68.86 38.50 -56.91
CA SER A 159 -68.70 39.71 -56.14
C SER A 159 -67.30 40.28 -56.28
N ASN A 160 -67.19 41.61 -56.36
CA ASN A 160 -65.93 42.34 -56.56
C ASN A 160 -65.12 41.80 -57.77
N SER A 161 -65.79 41.70 -58.92
CA SER A 161 -65.22 41.26 -60.21
C SER A 161 -64.67 39.82 -60.25
N GLY A 162 -65.15 38.92 -59.38
CA GLY A 162 -64.77 37.51 -59.40
C GLY A 162 -65.78 36.58 -58.74
N TRP A 163 -65.69 35.29 -59.06
CA TRP A 163 -66.47 34.22 -58.43
C TRP A 163 -65.83 33.82 -57.09
N ARG A 164 -66.62 33.79 -56.02
CA ARG A 164 -66.18 33.43 -54.66
C ARG A 164 -67.05 32.32 -54.11
N SER A 165 -66.44 31.29 -53.53
CA SER A 165 -67.20 30.18 -52.94
C SER A 165 -67.93 30.59 -51.67
N THR A 166 -69.04 29.90 -51.36
CA THR A 166 -69.84 30.12 -50.15
C THR A 166 -69.39 29.29 -48.94
N ASP A 167 -68.45 28.36 -49.13
CA ASP A 167 -67.81 27.57 -48.06
C ASP A 167 -66.75 28.33 -47.25
N GLY A 168 -66.68 29.65 -47.43
CA GLY A 168 -65.75 30.53 -46.72
C GLY A 168 -64.31 30.47 -47.24
N GLY A 169 -64.03 29.79 -48.36
CA GLY A 169 -62.69 29.61 -48.90
C GLY A 169 -61.81 28.88 -47.88
N SER A 170 -61.89 27.54 -47.85
CA SER A 170 -61.14 26.73 -46.89
C SER A 170 -59.63 26.78 -47.13
N GLY A 171 -59.01 27.87 -46.67
CA GLY A 171 -57.62 27.99 -46.29
C GLY A 171 -57.47 27.79 -44.77
N THR A 172 -58.32 26.97 -44.16
CA THR A 172 -58.05 26.51 -42.79
C THR A 172 -56.90 25.52 -42.88
N THR A 173 -55.67 26.05 -42.85
CA THR A 173 -54.48 25.27 -42.53
C THR A 173 -54.84 24.50 -41.26
N SER A 174 -54.87 23.17 -41.36
CA SER A 174 -55.02 22.34 -40.18
C SER A 174 -53.89 22.74 -39.22
N THR A 175 -54.24 23.34 -38.09
CA THR A 175 -53.27 23.71 -37.03
C THR A 175 -52.87 22.47 -36.23
N ASN A 176 -52.60 21.36 -36.92
CA ASN A 176 -52.02 20.18 -36.31
C ASN A 176 -50.50 20.39 -36.15
N ILE A 177 -49.88 19.57 -35.30
CA ILE A 177 -48.42 19.45 -35.30
C ILE A 177 -47.99 18.51 -36.44
N TYR A 178 -48.79 17.48 -36.76
CA TYR A 178 -48.74 16.68 -38.01
C TYR A 178 -50.12 16.04 -38.33
N THR A 179 -50.54 15.97 -39.61
CA THR A 179 -51.60 15.04 -40.09
C THR A 179 -51.11 14.07 -41.17
N ALA A 180 -49.88 14.26 -41.64
CA ALA A 180 -49.17 13.40 -42.58
C ALA A 180 -47.66 13.52 -42.30
N ASP A 181 -46.87 12.51 -42.68
CA ASP A 181 -45.40 12.59 -42.65
C ASP A 181 -44.94 13.72 -43.57
N GLY A 182 -44.26 14.74 -43.01
CA GLY A 182 -43.88 15.94 -43.76
C GLY A 182 -42.61 16.58 -43.23
N THR A 183 -41.92 17.33 -44.09
CA THR A 183 -40.71 18.09 -43.73
C THR A 183 -41.10 19.44 -43.12
N LEU A 184 -40.55 19.79 -41.96
CA LEU A 184 -40.66 21.14 -41.43
C LEU A 184 -39.89 22.11 -42.35
N THR A 185 -40.58 23.07 -42.96
CA THR A 185 -39.95 24.14 -43.78
C THR A 185 -39.53 25.36 -42.95
N GLY A 186 -39.77 25.33 -41.63
CA GLY A 186 -39.38 26.35 -40.66
C GLY A 186 -39.62 25.91 -39.22
N ASN A 187 -39.11 26.69 -38.26
CA ASN A 187 -39.27 26.42 -36.82
C ASN A 187 -40.75 26.43 -36.42
N ARG A 188 -41.21 25.40 -35.71
CA ARG A 188 -42.56 25.36 -35.14
C ARG A 188 -42.54 25.75 -33.66
N ILE A 189 -43.35 26.74 -33.30
CA ILE A 189 -43.62 27.09 -31.89
C ILE A 189 -44.98 26.49 -31.49
N VAL A 190 -44.99 25.71 -30.40
CA VAL A 190 -46.21 25.16 -29.78
C VAL A 190 -46.50 25.95 -28.50
N THR A 191 -47.50 26.84 -28.53
CA THR A 191 -47.94 27.60 -27.35
C THR A 191 -48.93 26.78 -26.53
N GLN A 192 -48.53 26.29 -25.36
CA GLN A 192 -49.35 25.37 -24.54
C GLN A 192 -50.33 26.08 -23.59
N GLY A 193 -50.08 27.33 -23.20
CA GLY A 193 -50.88 28.03 -22.19
C GLY A 193 -50.83 27.28 -20.84
N ALA A 194 -51.99 26.95 -20.27
CA ALA A 194 -52.10 26.14 -19.06
C ALA A 194 -52.10 24.62 -19.32
N ASN A 195 -52.04 24.19 -20.59
CA ASN A 195 -52.12 22.77 -20.96
C ASN A 195 -50.72 22.12 -21.03
N THR A 196 -50.69 20.79 -21.14
CA THR A 196 -49.46 20.02 -21.38
C THR A 196 -49.50 19.32 -22.75
N LEU A 197 -48.36 19.19 -23.40
CA LEU A 197 -48.13 18.36 -24.57
C LEU A 197 -47.60 17.01 -24.09
N ALA A 198 -48.48 16.02 -23.98
CA ALA A 198 -48.15 14.70 -23.49
C ALA A 198 -47.98 13.69 -24.64
N PHE A 199 -46.98 12.82 -24.53
CA PHE A 199 -46.80 11.65 -25.40
C PHE A 199 -47.14 10.39 -24.59
N THR A 200 -48.27 9.76 -24.89
CA THR A 200 -48.76 8.56 -24.17
C THR A 200 -48.55 7.31 -25.03
N GLY A 201 -47.31 6.80 -25.03
CA GLY A 201 -46.96 5.55 -25.68
C GLY A 201 -46.97 4.36 -24.73
N THR A 202 -47.04 3.14 -25.26
CA THR A 202 -46.98 1.88 -24.49
C THR A 202 -45.90 0.92 -25.00
N GLN A 203 -45.05 1.38 -25.92
CA GLN A 203 -44.03 0.58 -26.60
C GLN A 203 -42.61 1.08 -26.26
N THR A 204 -41.60 0.31 -26.63
CA THR A 204 -40.20 0.78 -26.61
C THR A 204 -40.03 1.89 -27.65
N ASN A 205 -39.15 2.86 -27.38
CA ASN A 205 -38.89 4.01 -28.27
C ASN A 205 -40.16 4.78 -28.70
N ALA A 206 -41.18 4.86 -27.83
CA ALA A 206 -42.47 5.46 -28.17
C ALA A 206 -42.42 6.99 -28.34
N PHE A 207 -41.39 7.63 -27.77
CA PHE A 207 -41.00 9.00 -28.11
C PHE A 207 -39.51 9.00 -28.42
N SER A 208 -39.16 9.39 -29.64
CA SER A 208 -37.79 9.31 -30.15
C SER A 208 -37.36 10.61 -30.83
N VAL A 209 -36.12 11.03 -30.61
CA VAL A 209 -35.45 12.07 -31.40
C VAL A 209 -34.27 11.42 -32.09
N ASP A 210 -34.25 11.47 -33.43
CA ASP A 210 -33.21 10.86 -34.26
C ASP A 210 -32.92 9.39 -33.89
N GLY A 211 -33.99 8.61 -33.79
CA GLY A 211 -33.93 7.20 -33.40
C GLY A 211 -33.42 6.99 -31.98
N ASN A 212 -32.16 6.55 -31.84
CA ASN A 212 -31.58 6.19 -30.55
C ASN A 212 -30.91 7.34 -29.81
N THR A 213 -30.78 8.53 -30.41
CA THR A 213 -30.14 9.69 -29.77
C THR A 213 -30.84 10.06 -28.46
N LEU A 214 -32.17 10.19 -28.48
CA LEU A 214 -33.02 10.20 -27.29
C LEU A 214 -34.21 9.28 -27.54
N SER A 215 -34.38 8.27 -26.70
CA SER A 215 -35.47 7.30 -26.77
C SER A 215 -36.17 7.18 -25.42
N VAL A 216 -37.49 7.30 -25.40
CA VAL A 216 -38.32 6.93 -24.25
C VAL A 216 -38.90 5.55 -24.49
N ASP A 217 -38.46 4.59 -23.68
CA ASP A 217 -39.06 3.26 -23.58
C ASP A 217 -40.26 3.34 -22.64
N ALA A 218 -41.42 3.62 -23.22
CA ALA A 218 -42.67 3.78 -22.49
C ALA A 218 -43.28 2.44 -22.03
N ALA A 219 -42.86 1.31 -22.62
CA ALA A 219 -43.28 -0.01 -22.16
C ALA A 219 -42.71 -0.35 -20.77
N ASN A 220 -41.54 0.21 -20.42
CA ASN A 220 -40.80 -0.15 -19.20
C ASN A 220 -40.46 1.06 -18.31
N ASP A 221 -40.97 2.24 -18.63
CA ASP A 221 -40.70 3.51 -17.94
C ASP A 221 -39.19 3.84 -17.85
N ARG A 222 -38.49 3.84 -18.99
CA ARG A 222 -37.04 4.09 -19.09
C ARG A 222 -36.69 5.11 -20.17
N VAL A 223 -35.53 5.74 -20.04
CA VAL A 223 -34.96 6.65 -21.02
C VAL A 223 -33.61 6.13 -21.51
N GLY A 224 -33.40 6.11 -22.82
CA GLY A 224 -32.15 5.78 -23.47
C GLY A 224 -31.55 7.01 -24.14
N LEU A 225 -30.23 7.17 -23.99
CA LEU A 225 -29.40 8.07 -24.79
C LEU A 225 -28.38 7.21 -25.53
N GLY A 226 -28.42 7.19 -26.86
CA GLY A 226 -27.63 6.28 -27.71
C GLY A 226 -28.13 4.82 -27.73
N THR A 227 -29.33 4.55 -27.20
CA THR A 227 -29.96 3.21 -27.23
C THR A 227 -31.48 3.32 -27.21
N THR A 228 -32.18 2.46 -27.95
CA THR A 228 -33.65 2.33 -27.90
C THR A 228 -34.12 1.28 -26.90
N THR A 229 -33.19 0.48 -26.38
CA THR A 229 -33.45 -0.59 -25.42
C THR A 229 -32.63 -0.33 -24.16
N PRO A 230 -32.90 0.77 -23.42
CA PRO A 230 -32.29 0.98 -22.12
C PRO A 230 -32.61 -0.23 -21.23
N ASP A 231 -31.68 -0.67 -20.39
CA ASP A 231 -31.87 -1.78 -19.45
C ASP A 231 -32.24 -1.29 -18.05
N THR A 232 -31.94 -0.03 -17.73
CA THR A 232 -32.22 0.65 -16.48
C THR A 232 -32.97 1.96 -16.72
N LYS A 233 -33.40 2.67 -15.66
CA LYS A 233 -34.23 3.88 -15.78
C LYS A 233 -33.62 4.95 -16.70
N LEU A 234 -32.29 5.07 -16.70
CA LEU A 234 -31.55 5.90 -17.63
C LEU A 234 -30.32 5.10 -18.09
N THR A 235 -30.28 4.74 -19.37
CA THR A 235 -29.10 4.14 -19.99
C THR A 235 -28.47 5.14 -20.94
N ILE A 236 -27.20 5.46 -20.73
CA ILE A 236 -26.37 6.23 -21.67
C ILE A 236 -25.43 5.24 -22.34
N ASN A 237 -25.72 4.92 -23.60
CA ASN A 237 -24.89 4.03 -24.41
C ASN A 237 -23.99 4.88 -25.32
N THR A 238 -22.68 4.69 -25.19
CA THR A 238 -21.68 5.40 -25.98
C THR A 238 -20.85 4.40 -26.78
N PRO A 239 -20.21 4.82 -27.88
CA PRO A 239 -19.12 4.04 -28.48
C PRO A 239 -17.99 3.79 -27.46
N ASP A 240 -17.12 2.82 -27.75
CA ASP A 240 -15.90 2.64 -26.98
C ASP A 240 -15.04 3.92 -27.02
N ASN A 241 -14.25 4.13 -25.97
CA ASN A 241 -13.38 5.29 -25.77
C ASN A 241 -14.11 6.64 -25.75
N SER A 242 -15.31 6.68 -25.18
CA SER A 242 -16.17 7.86 -25.15
C SER A 242 -16.64 8.23 -23.74
N PHE A 243 -16.99 9.50 -23.55
CA PHE A 243 -17.63 9.99 -22.33
C PHE A 243 -19.15 9.84 -22.43
N GLY A 244 -19.79 9.42 -21.34
CA GLY A 244 -21.24 9.33 -21.22
C GLY A 244 -21.84 10.58 -20.59
N LEU A 245 -21.87 10.62 -19.26
CA LEU A 245 -22.40 11.76 -18.51
C LEU A 245 -21.32 12.85 -18.33
N ASN A 246 -21.69 14.12 -18.52
CA ASN A 246 -20.89 15.27 -18.13
C ASN A 246 -21.73 16.23 -17.28
N HIS A 247 -21.39 16.38 -16.00
CA HIS A 247 -21.95 17.41 -15.14
C HIS A 247 -20.96 18.56 -15.02
N THR A 248 -21.35 19.73 -15.52
CA THR A 248 -20.51 20.93 -15.55
C THR A 248 -21.29 22.22 -15.28
N ASN A 249 -20.62 23.19 -14.67
CA ASN A 249 -21.06 24.58 -14.57
C ASN A 249 -20.30 25.51 -15.53
N GLY A 250 -19.57 24.95 -16.51
CA GLY A 250 -18.66 25.66 -17.41
C GLY A 250 -17.19 25.68 -16.94
N THR A 251 -16.93 25.49 -15.64
CA THR A 251 -15.57 25.53 -15.07
C THR A 251 -15.08 24.17 -14.61
N VAL A 252 -15.93 23.37 -13.97
CA VAL A 252 -15.61 22.02 -13.47
C VAL A 252 -16.32 20.99 -14.33
N ASN A 253 -15.68 19.87 -14.65
CA ASN A 253 -16.33 18.77 -15.37
C ASN A 253 -16.19 17.47 -14.58
N LEU A 254 -17.31 16.92 -14.10
CA LEU A 254 -17.39 15.54 -13.58
C LEU A 254 -17.93 14.64 -14.70
N LYS A 255 -17.14 13.66 -15.12
CA LYS A 255 -17.48 12.79 -16.26
C LYS A 255 -17.43 11.31 -15.93
N THR A 256 -18.22 10.54 -16.67
CA THR A 256 -18.07 9.09 -16.80
C THR A 256 -17.44 8.74 -18.15
N TYR A 257 -16.57 7.74 -18.19
CA TYR A 257 -15.86 7.29 -19.39
C TYR A 257 -15.86 5.77 -19.48
N ILE A 258 -16.05 5.25 -20.69
CA ILE A 258 -15.93 3.81 -21.02
C ILE A 258 -14.99 3.71 -22.23
N GLY A 259 -13.91 2.94 -22.10
CA GLY A 259 -12.88 2.81 -23.14
C GLY A 259 -11.88 1.69 -22.86
N GLY A 260 -11.49 0.90 -23.85
CA GLY A 260 -10.35 -0.02 -23.74
C GLY A 260 -10.47 -1.06 -22.60
N GLY A 261 -11.69 -1.44 -22.25
CA GLY A 261 -11.98 -2.38 -21.15
C GLY A 261 -11.95 -1.76 -19.75
N VAL A 262 -11.81 -0.44 -19.61
CA VAL A 262 -11.85 0.27 -18.33
C VAL A 262 -13.05 1.21 -18.23
N VAL A 263 -13.50 1.46 -16.99
CA VAL A 263 -14.53 2.44 -16.66
C VAL A 263 -13.92 3.46 -15.70
N SER A 264 -14.23 4.74 -15.90
CA SER A 264 -13.75 5.81 -15.02
C SER A 264 -14.87 6.79 -14.66
N VAL A 265 -14.83 7.28 -13.42
CA VAL A 265 -15.63 8.42 -12.94
C VAL A 265 -14.68 9.39 -12.26
N GLY A 266 -14.66 10.65 -12.71
CA GLY A 266 -13.75 11.63 -12.14
C GLY A 266 -13.84 13.01 -12.76
N THR A 267 -12.99 13.91 -12.27
CA THR A 267 -12.86 15.26 -12.81
C THR A 267 -11.93 15.25 -14.02
N THR A 268 -12.31 15.92 -15.11
CA THR A 268 -11.42 16.17 -16.26
C THR A 268 -10.77 17.56 -16.23
N THR A 269 -11.04 18.32 -15.18
CA THR A 269 -10.44 19.62 -14.86
C THR A 269 -9.60 19.47 -13.60
N ALA A 270 -8.71 20.43 -13.32
CA ALA A 270 -7.78 20.39 -12.17
C ALA A 270 -8.48 20.67 -10.82
N ASN A 271 -9.50 19.87 -10.51
CA ASN A 271 -10.31 19.96 -9.30
C ASN A 271 -10.34 18.62 -8.59
N ASP A 272 -10.47 18.66 -7.26
CA ASP A 272 -10.55 17.46 -6.44
C ASP A 272 -11.81 16.64 -6.76
N LEU A 273 -11.68 15.31 -6.75
CA LEU A 273 -12.81 14.39 -6.70
C LEU A 273 -13.12 14.05 -5.24
N ARG A 274 -14.34 14.32 -4.77
CA ARG A 274 -14.74 14.13 -3.37
C ARG A 274 -15.93 13.19 -3.24
N PHE A 275 -15.84 12.28 -2.28
CA PHE A 275 -16.93 11.41 -1.86
C PHE A 275 -17.53 11.94 -0.56
N THR A 276 -18.83 12.19 -0.58
CA THR A 276 -19.55 12.92 0.48
C THR A 276 -20.72 12.09 0.98
N THR A 277 -20.89 12.00 2.30
CA THR A 277 -22.10 11.48 2.93
C THR A 277 -22.55 12.42 4.02
N ASN A 278 -23.87 12.56 4.20
CA ASN A 278 -24.48 13.49 5.15
C ASN A 278 -23.87 14.92 5.07
N ASN A 279 -23.73 15.44 3.84
CA ASN A 279 -23.15 16.76 3.55
C ASN A 279 -21.72 16.99 4.08
N THR A 280 -20.95 15.92 4.34
CA THR A 280 -19.55 15.99 4.78
C THR A 280 -18.64 15.16 3.89
N GLN A 281 -17.48 15.68 3.50
CA GLN A 281 -16.54 14.92 2.68
C GLN A 281 -15.86 13.84 3.52
N LYS A 282 -15.93 12.60 3.04
CA LYS A 282 -15.35 11.42 3.71
C LYS A 282 -14.05 10.96 3.05
N MET A 283 -13.96 11.11 1.74
CA MET A 283 -12.75 10.83 0.98
C MET A 283 -12.54 11.92 -0.07
N THR A 284 -11.29 12.31 -0.28
CA THR A 284 -10.87 13.28 -1.30
C THR A 284 -9.72 12.73 -2.09
N ILE A 285 -9.79 12.81 -3.42
CA ILE A 285 -8.63 12.69 -4.29
C ILE A 285 -8.36 14.09 -4.80
N THR A 286 -7.22 14.68 -4.41
CA THR A 286 -6.87 16.03 -4.84
C THR A 286 -6.51 16.05 -6.31
N SER A 287 -6.59 17.21 -6.96
CA SER A 287 -6.10 17.34 -8.35
C SER A 287 -4.60 17.06 -8.50
N GLY A 288 -3.82 17.12 -7.41
CA GLY A 288 -2.42 16.68 -7.34
C GLY A 288 -2.21 15.17 -7.13
N GLY A 289 -3.30 14.40 -7.04
CA GLY A 289 -3.28 12.94 -6.92
C GLY A 289 -3.00 12.42 -5.51
N ASN A 290 -3.24 13.20 -4.46
CA ASN A 290 -3.19 12.72 -3.08
C ASN A 290 -4.57 12.25 -2.62
N VAL A 291 -4.63 11.12 -1.94
CA VAL A 291 -5.87 10.54 -1.40
C VAL A 291 -5.96 10.84 0.10
N GLY A 292 -7.05 11.44 0.53
CA GLY A 292 -7.41 11.65 1.92
C GLY A 292 -8.63 10.82 2.28
N VAL A 293 -8.56 10.07 3.39
CA VAL A 293 -9.71 9.44 4.05
C VAL A 293 -9.88 10.11 5.40
N GLY A 294 -11.05 10.68 5.67
CA GLY A 294 -11.29 11.50 6.86
C GLY A 294 -10.63 12.89 6.83
N THR A 295 -10.00 13.28 5.72
CA THR A 295 -9.40 14.60 5.50
C THR A 295 -9.56 15.05 4.06
N VAL A 296 -9.66 16.37 3.84
CA VAL A 296 -9.75 17.00 2.51
C VAL A 296 -8.44 17.65 2.07
N THR A 297 -7.43 17.71 2.96
CA THR A 297 -6.11 18.31 2.69
C THR A 297 -4.97 17.32 3.00
N PRO A 298 -4.90 16.17 2.29
CA PRO A 298 -3.84 15.19 2.51
C PRO A 298 -2.46 15.77 2.13
N THR A 299 -1.53 15.80 3.09
CA THR A 299 -0.14 16.27 2.91
C THR A 299 0.76 15.24 2.22
N ASN A 300 0.31 14.00 2.11
CA ASN A 300 1.04 12.87 1.52
C ASN A 300 0.13 12.11 0.55
N LYS A 301 0.71 11.17 -0.21
CA LYS A 301 -0.02 10.41 -1.25
C LYS A 301 -1.26 9.69 -0.72
N LEU A 302 -1.20 9.17 0.49
CA LEU A 302 -2.34 8.65 1.22
C LEU A 302 -2.28 9.18 2.65
N VAL A 303 -3.35 9.84 3.09
CA VAL A 303 -3.55 10.22 4.50
C VAL A 303 -4.87 9.65 4.96
N ILE A 304 -4.83 8.83 6.00
CA ILE A 304 -6.02 8.35 6.71
C ILE A 304 -6.03 9.09 8.05
N ALA A 305 -6.95 10.04 8.18
CA ALA A 305 -7.11 10.84 9.39
C ALA A 305 -8.18 10.20 10.29
N GLY A 306 -7.79 9.93 11.54
CA GLY A 306 -8.67 9.42 12.59
C GLY A 306 -8.56 10.30 13.84
N SER A 307 -9.36 9.98 14.84
CA SER A 307 -9.26 10.62 16.15
C SER A 307 -8.22 9.90 17.01
N ASN A 308 -7.45 10.66 17.79
CA ASN A 308 -6.56 10.09 18.78
C ASN A 308 -7.38 9.33 19.83
N ALA A 309 -7.12 8.04 19.98
CA ALA A 309 -7.90 7.18 20.85
C ALA A 309 -7.10 5.94 21.26
N GLN A 310 -7.23 5.55 22.52
CA GLN A 310 -6.57 4.35 23.05
C GLN A 310 -7.06 3.11 22.30
N PRO A 311 -6.18 2.12 22.00
CA PRO A 311 -6.61 0.85 21.45
C PRO A 311 -7.75 0.26 22.30
N SER A 312 -8.88 -0.05 21.68
CA SER A 312 -9.99 -0.68 22.42
C SER A 312 -9.52 -2.06 22.89
N ALA A 313 -9.53 -2.29 24.20
CA ALA A 313 -9.39 -3.63 24.77
C ALA A 313 -10.70 -4.44 24.62
N GLN A 314 -11.79 -3.86 24.11
CA GLN A 314 -13.10 -4.51 24.06
C GLN A 314 -13.42 -5.01 22.64
N GLY A 315 -13.50 -6.34 22.51
CA GLY A 315 -13.75 -7.10 21.28
C GLY A 315 -15.15 -6.91 20.69
N THR A 316 -15.41 -5.72 20.17
CA THR A 316 -16.56 -5.46 19.28
C THR A 316 -16.01 -4.80 18.02
N ALA A 317 -16.60 -5.10 16.86
CA ALA A 317 -16.07 -4.75 15.53
C ALA A 317 -15.71 -3.25 15.34
N THR A 318 -16.21 -2.36 16.19
CA THR A 318 -15.79 -0.97 16.31
C THR A 318 -14.62 -0.83 17.28
N THR A 319 -13.41 -0.63 16.77
CA THR A 319 -12.30 -0.14 17.60
C THR A 319 -11.96 1.30 17.26
N ASN A 320 -11.16 1.88 18.13
CA ASN A 320 -10.59 3.22 18.04
C ASN A 320 -9.43 3.33 17.02
N ALA A 321 -9.29 2.38 16.11
CA ALA A 321 -8.23 2.39 15.11
C ALA A 321 -8.52 3.41 14.01
N THR A 322 -7.48 4.08 13.53
CA THR A 322 -7.56 4.94 12.34
C THR A 322 -7.62 4.11 11.06
N LEU A 323 -6.85 3.01 11.02
CA LEU A 323 -6.86 2.02 9.95
C LEU A 323 -6.84 0.62 10.57
N ARG A 324 -7.66 -0.27 10.03
CA ARG A 324 -7.69 -1.69 10.37
C ARG A 324 -7.46 -2.55 9.13
N VAL A 325 -6.68 -3.61 9.30
CA VAL A 325 -6.62 -4.74 8.37
C VAL A 325 -7.35 -5.93 9.02
N ASP A 326 -8.43 -6.37 8.39
CA ASP A 326 -9.28 -7.46 8.87
C ASP A 326 -8.87 -8.82 8.27
N GLY A 327 -8.65 -9.81 9.12
CA GLY A 327 -8.58 -11.21 8.70
C GLY A 327 -9.97 -11.86 8.60
N SER A 328 -10.07 -12.99 7.90
CA SER A 328 -11.30 -13.80 7.83
C SER A 328 -11.63 -14.54 9.13
N SER A 329 -10.66 -14.69 10.04
CA SER A 329 -10.83 -15.22 11.38
C SER A 329 -11.11 -14.11 12.41
N ASN A 330 -10.94 -14.40 13.69
CA ASN A 330 -11.05 -13.41 14.77
C ASN A 330 -9.85 -12.46 14.86
N HIS A 331 -9.01 -12.34 13.84
CA HIS A 331 -7.77 -11.55 13.88
C HIS A 331 -7.94 -10.22 13.14
N ALA A 332 -7.39 -9.15 13.72
CA ALA A 332 -7.20 -7.86 13.04
C ALA A 332 -5.85 -7.25 13.41
N LEU A 333 -5.36 -6.36 12.55
CA LEU A 333 -4.23 -5.48 12.83
C LEU A 333 -4.72 -4.03 12.80
N ASP A 334 -4.57 -3.35 13.93
CA ASP A 334 -4.97 -1.97 14.11
C ASP A 334 -3.75 -1.04 14.06
N PHE A 335 -3.90 0.05 13.33
CA PHE A 335 -3.02 1.21 13.34
C PHE A 335 -3.81 2.41 13.87
N GLY A 336 -3.22 3.15 14.80
CA GLY A 336 -3.88 4.33 15.36
C GLY A 336 -2.94 5.24 16.13
N THR A 337 -3.52 6.29 16.72
CA THR A 337 -2.82 7.31 17.50
C THR A 337 -3.33 7.32 18.93
N TYR A 338 -2.44 7.51 19.90
CA TYR A 338 -2.80 7.57 21.30
C TYR A 338 -3.44 8.90 21.68
N ALA A 339 -4.44 8.86 22.57
CA ALA A 339 -5.06 10.07 23.12
C ALA A 339 -4.18 10.80 24.15
N ASN A 340 -3.31 10.06 24.86
CA ASN A 340 -2.56 10.58 25.99
C ASN A 340 -1.06 10.64 25.68
N SER A 341 -0.45 11.79 25.99
CA SER A 341 1.00 11.98 26.04
C SER A 341 1.66 11.00 27.03
N PRO A 342 2.92 10.55 26.81
CA PRO A 342 3.84 10.92 25.72
C PRO A 342 3.75 10.04 24.47
N TYR A 343 2.73 9.19 24.35
CA TYR A 343 2.65 8.21 23.27
C TYR A 343 2.14 8.85 21.97
N GLY A 344 2.75 8.49 20.83
CA GLY A 344 2.34 8.97 19.51
C GLY A 344 1.33 8.04 18.81
N SER A 345 1.80 6.86 18.41
CA SER A 345 1.02 5.90 17.61
C SER A 345 1.21 4.46 18.07
N TYR A 346 0.32 3.58 17.65
CA TYR A 346 0.40 2.15 17.93
C TYR A 346 0.17 1.30 16.69
N ILE A 347 0.72 0.09 16.76
CA ILE A 347 0.42 -1.05 15.90
C ILE A 347 0.04 -2.18 16.85
N SER A 348 -1.18 -2.72 16.74
CA SER A 348 -1.67 -3.73 17.68
C SER A 348 -2.38 -4.86 16.95
N SER A 349 -2.02 -6.11 17.27
CA SER A 349 -2.80 -7.27 16.84
C SER A 349 -3.95 -7.52 17.81
N GLN A 350 -5.15 -7.69 17.27
CA GLN A 350 -6.40 -7.69 18.02
C GLN A 350 -7.20 -8.97 17.78
N ASN A 351 -7.84 -9.46 18.85
CA ASN A 351 -8.93 -10.42 18.74
C ASN A 351 -10.27 -9.69 18.57
N LYS A 352 -10.98 -9.94 17.46
CA LYS A 352 -12.25 -9.29 17.13
C LYS A 352 -13.43 -9.72 18.01
N THR A 353 -13.29 -10.84 18.70
CA THR A 353 -14.37 -11.51 19.44
C THR A 353 -14.12 -11.61 20.94
N ALA A 354 -12.93 -11.24 21.40
CA ALA A 354 -12.55 -11.30 22.79
C ALA A 354 -11.70 -10.09 23.17
N ALA A 355 -11.75 -9.70 24.44
CA ALA A 355 -10.89 -8.68 25.02
C ALA A 355 -9.46 -9.20 25.23
N ALA A 356 -8.80 -9.63 24.15
CA ALA A 356 -7.49 -10.26 24.17
C ALA A 356 -6.62 -9.71 23.04
N GLY A 357 -5.45 -9.19 23.40
CA GLY A 357 -4.40 -8.90 22.43
C GLY A 357 -3.84 -10.20 21.87
N LEU A 358 -3.53 -10.20 20.58
CA LEU A 358 -2.85 -11.32 19.94
C LEU A 358 -1.35 -11.00 19.78
N PRO A 359 -0.48 -12.02 19.65
CA PRO A 359 0.92 -11.78 19.31
C PRO A 359 1.04 -11.05 17.96
N LEU A 360 1.84 -9.98 17.92
CA LEU A 360 2.26 -9.37 16.66
C LEU A 360 3.43 -10.18 16.09
N VAL A 361 3.23 -10.80 14.94
CA VAL A 361 4.30 -11.53 14.23
C VAL A 361 4.90 -10.62 13.18
N LEU A 362 6.20 -10.35 13.28
CA LEU A 362 6.94 -9.54 12.31
C LEU A 362 7.83 -10.44 11.46
N ASN A 363 7.67 -10.32 10.15
CA ASN A 363 8.48 -11.01 9.15
C ASN A 363 8.54 -12.56 9.32
N PRO A 364 7.38 -13.25 9.33
CA PRO A 364 7.26 -14.66 9.70
C PRO A 364 8.02 -15.64 8.79
N GLU A 365 8.23 -15.29 7.52
CA GLU A 365 8.90 -16.14 6.52
C GLU A 365 10.45 -15.99 6.56
N GLY A 366 10.99 -15.35 7.61
CA GLY A 366 12.42 -15.10 7.79
C GLY A 366 12.86 -13.70 7.38
N GLY A 367 14.09 -13.32 7.76
CA GLY A 367 14.66 -11.96 7.61
C GLY A 367 14.66 -11.18 8.93
N ASN A 368 15.20 -9.96 8.89
CA ASN A 368 15.59 -9.22 10.10
C ASN A 368 14.67 -8.04 10.42
N VAL A 369 14.43 -7.76 11.70
CA VAL A 369 13.69 -6.59 12.19
C VAL A 369 14.67 -5.57 12.78
N GLY A 370 14.63 -4.34 12.27
CA GLY A 370 15.47 -3.23 12.74
C GLY A 370 14.67 -2.20 13.52
N ILE A 371 15.23 -1.73 14.63
CA ILE A 371 14.72 -0.58 15.37
C ILE A 371 15.83 0.49 15.39
N ASN A 372 15.57 1.61 14.70
CA ASN A 372 16.54 2.71 14.51
C ASN A 372 17.87 2.27 13.82
N THR A 373 17.80 1.23 12.99
CA THR A 373 18.96 0.66 12.29
C THR A 373 18.52 -0.11 11.05
N THR A 374 19.45 -0.34 10.13
CA THR A 374 19.29 -1.38 9.09
C THR A 374 19.79 -2.69 9.68
N PRO A 375 18.93 -3.71 9.85
CA PRO A 375 19.25 -4.79 10.76
C PRO A 375 20.23 -5.82 10.17
N GLY A 376 21.39 -5.98 10.82
CA GLY A 376 22.41 -6.97 10.45
C GLY A 376 22.14 -8.38 10.98
N THR A 377 21.23 -8.51 11.95
CA THR A 377 20.80 -9.79 12.57
C THR A 377 19.29 -9.80 12.78
N ALA A 378 18.72 -10.95 13.17
CA ALA A 378 17.27 -11.17 13.26
C ALA A 378 16.50 -10.07 14.00
N LEU A 379 17.06 -9.56 15.11
CA LEU A 379 16.58 -8.35 15.77
C LEU A 379 17.79 -7.45 16.06
N ASP A 380 17.83 -6.30 15.41
CA ASP A 380 18.89 -5.31 15.58
C ASP A 380 18.29 -4.01 16.11
N VAL A 381 18.78 -3.56 17.26
CA VAL A 381 18.30 -2.37 17.95
C VAL A 381 19.48 -1.45 18.19
N ASN A 382 19.49 -0.30 17.52
CA ASN A 382 20.46 0.75 17.78
C ASN A 382 19.92 1.70 18.85
N GLY A 383 20.07 1.26 20.11
CA GLY A 383 19.59 1.93 21.31
C GLY A 383 19.63 1.01 22.52
N ALA A 384 19.34 1.54 23.71
CA ALA A 384 19.25 0.72 24.92
C ALA A 384 18.03 -0.20 24.88
N ILE A 385 18.21 -1.48 25.20
CA ILE A 385 17.12 -2.43 25.42
C ILE A 385 16.92 -2.57 26.93
N THR A 386 15.74 -2.18 27.42
CA THR A 386 15.37 -2.39 28.83
C THR A 386 14.65 -3.72 28.97
N ASN A 387 15.29 -4.68 29.61
CA ASN A 387 14.61 -5.89 30.05
C ASN A 387 13.73 -5.58 31.26
N ARG A 388 12.56 -6.21 31.32
CA ARG A 388 11.69 -6.09 32.50
C ARG A 388 12.31 -6.90 33.64
N GLU A 389 12.72 -6.22 34.70
CA GLU A 389 13.17 -6.87 35.94
C GLU A 389 11.97 -7.48 36.67
N ILE A 390 12.07 -8.76 37.03
CA ILE A 390 11.09 -9.43 37.89
C ILE A 390 11.68 -9.60 39.28
N VAL A 391 10.97 -9.13 40.29
CA VAL A 391 11.35 -9.31 41.70
C VAL A 391 10.81 -10.65 42.21
N LEU A 392 11.70 -11.50 42.70
CA LEU A 392 11.38 -12.81 43.28
C LEU A 392 11.82 -12.84 44.74
N ALA A 393 10.89 -13.11 45.64
CA ALA A 393 11.20 -13.31 47.06
C ALA A 393 11.72 -14.74 47.29
N VAL A 394 12.80 -14.89 48.05
CA VAL A 394 13.34 -16.19 48.45
C VAL A 394 12.47 -16.79 49.56
N SER A 395 12.09 -18.06 49.42
CA SER A 395 11.44 -18.84 50.48
C SER A 395 12.44 -19.84 51.06
N GLY A 396 12.81 -19.67 52.33
CA GLY A 396 13.90 -20.40 52.94
C GLY A 396 15.24 -20.04 52.30
N ASN A 397 15.80 -20.95 51.50
CA ASN A 397 17.07 -20.79 50.77
C ASN A 397 16.94 -21.26 49.31
N THR A 398 15.76 -21.12 48.69
CA THR A 398 15.53 -21.53 47.30
C THR A 398 14.63 -20.53 46.59
N VAL A 399 14.87 -20.34 45.29
CA VAL A 399 14.02 -19.51 44.43
C VAL A 399 13.86 -20.17 43.06
N THR A 400 12.66 -20.08 42.48
CA THR A 400 12.39 -20.59 41.13
C THR A 400 12.18 -19.42 40.19
N VAL A 401 12.95 -19.37 39.09
CA VAL A 401 12.81 -18.34 38.06
C VAL A 401 11.78 -18.82 37.04
N PRO A 402 10.69 -18.06 36.77
CA PRO A 402 9.69 -18.47 35.80
C PRO A 402 10.23 -18.40 34.36
N PRO A 403 9.60 -19.11 33.40
CA PRO A 403 9.98 -19.03 31.98
C PRO A 403 9.87 -17.61 31.40
N ASN A 404 10.58 -17.35 30.30
CA ASN A 404 10.55 -16.10 29.52
C ASN A 404 10.98 -14.83 30.29
N VAL A 405 11.87 -15.00 31.27
CA VAL A 405 12.45 -13.89 32.03
C VAL A 405 13.89 -13.63 31.59
N GLY A 406 14.19 -12.37 31.28
CA GLY A 406 15.55 -11.93 30.94
C GLY A 406 16.33 -11.33 32.11
N GLN A 407 15.65 -10.90 33.17
CA GLN A 407 16.26 -10.31 34.37
C GLN A 407 15.42 -10.60 35.62
N VAL A 408 16.09 -11.03 36.69
CA VAL A 408 15.48 -11.23 38.02
C VAL A 408 16.26 -10.51 39.11
N GLN A 409 15.53 -9.98 40.08
CA GLN A 409 16.06 -9.51 41.35
C GLN A 409 15.57 -10.43 42.46
N LEU A 410 16.50 -11.08 43.15
CA LEU A 410 16.21 -11.90 44.33
C LEU A 410 16.13 -11.01 45.57
N THR A 411 15.08 -11.17 46.37
CA THR A 411 14.83 -10.37 47.58
C THR A 411 14.37 -11.26 48.73
N GLY A 412 14.21 -10.69 49.93
CA GLY A 412 13.79 -11.42 51.13
C GLY A 412 14.96 -11.88 52.00
N THR A 413 14.64 -12.52 53.12
CA THR A 413 15.59 -12.92 54.17
C THR A 413 16.11 -14.34 53.91
N ALA A 414 17.31 -14.46 53.36
CA ALA A 414 18.00 -15.74 53.24
C ALA A 414 18.75 -16.05 54.54
N THR A 415 18.70 -17.30 54.99
CA THR A 415 19.42 -17.78 56.18
C THR A 415 20.65 -18.63 55.84
N GLY A 416 20.88 -18.85 54.55
CA GLY A 416 22.02 -19.55 53.98
C GLY A 416 22.11 -19.30 52.47
N THR A 417 23.03 -20.01 51.80
CA THR A 417 23.21 -19.92 50.35
C THR A 417 21.92 -20.29 49.62
N ILE A 418 21.49 -19.43 48.69
CA ILE A 418 20.23 -19.59 47.96
C ILE A 418 20.47 -20.50 46.76
N THR A 419 19.64 -21.51 46.56
CA THR A 419 19.63 -22.31 45.34
C THR A 419 18.67 -21.70 44.32
N ILE A 420 19.16 -21.38 43.13
CA ILE A 420 18.37 -20.85 42.02
C ILE A 420 17.97 -22.02 41.11
N ASN A 421 16.67 -22.30 41.06
CA ASN A 421 16.07 -23.23 40.10
C ASN A 421 15.61 -22.44 38.88
N ALA A 422 16.45 -22.34 37.86
CA ALA A 422 16.11 -21.68 36.60
C ALA A 422 15.38 -22.63 35.64
N PHE A 423 14.47 -22.09 34.84
CA PHE A 423 13.81 -22.83 33.76
C PHE A 423 14.83 -23.31 32.71
N ALA A 424 14.52 -24.41 32.01
CA ALA A 424 15.24 -24.78 30.80
C ALA A 424 14.82 -23.83 29.67
N ALA A 425 15.74 -23.02 29.14
CA ALA A 425 15.41 -22.10 28.08
C ALA A 425 15.07 -22.84 26.78
N PRO A 426 14.05 -22.40 26.03
CA PRO A 426 13.63 -23.06 24.79
C PRO A 426 14.69 -22.98 23.68
N ASN A 427 15.57 -21.97 23.72
CA ASN A 427 16.57 -21.71 22.68
C ASN A 427 17.95 -21.48 23.29
N ALA A 428 18.99 -22.00 22.65
CA ALA A 428 20.38 -21.67 22.98
C ALA A 428 20.66 -20.18 22.72
N GLY A 429 21.47 -19.56 23.57
CA GLY A 429 21.83 -18.14 23.50
C GLY A 429 20.91 -17.20 24.30
N GLN A 430 19.83 -17.71 24.91
CA GLN A 430 19.00 -16.91 25.82
C GLN A 430 19.84 -16.42 27.01
N ARG A 431 19.64 -15.15 27.39
CA ARG A 431 20.37 -14.47 28.48
C ARG A 431 19.45 -14.30 29.70
N LEU A 432 20.01 -14.47 30.89
CA LEU A 432 19.35 -14.24 32.18
C LEU A 432 20.30 -13.46 33.08
N VAL A 433 19.88 -12.27 33.53
CA VAL A 433 20.59 -11.51 34.55
C VAL A 433 19.97 -11.81 35.91
N VAL A 434 20.78 -12.23 36.88
CA VAL A 434 20.36 -12.47 38.26
C VAL A 434 21.03 -11.45 39.16
N PHE A 435 20.24 -10.57 39.78
CA PHE A 435 20.68 -9.66 40.83
C PHE A 435 20.31 -10.24 42.20
N ASN A 436 21.30 -10.61 43.01
CA ASN A 436 21.06 -11.05 44.37
C ASN A 436 21.00 -9.84 45.31
N ASN A 437 19.81 -9.49 45.78
CA ASN A 437 19.55 -8.38 46.69
C ASN A 437 18.81 -8.87 47.95
N THR A 438 19.28 -10.00 48.51
CA THR A 438 18.68 -10.60 49.70
C THR A 438 19.25 -10.00 50.98
N SER A 439 18.45 -9.99 52.04
CA SER A 439 18.92 -9.69 53.39
C SER A 439 19.50 -10.96 54.00
N GLY A 440 20.69 -10.87 54.61
CA GLY A 440 21.42 -12.02 55.18
C GLY A 440 22.85 -12.19 54.64
N GLY A 441 23.20 -11.55 53.52
CA GLY A 441 24.58 -11.52 53.02
C GLY A 441 25.04 -12.77 52.26
N PHE A 442 24.17 -13.78 52.12
CA PHE A 442 24.49 -15.03 51.45
C PHE A 442 24.46 -14.91 49.93
N GLY A 443 25.26 -15.74 49.26
CA GLY A 443 25.25 -15.85 47.80
C GLY A 443 24.04 -16.64 47.27
N ALA A 444 23.73 -16.47 45.99
CA ALA A 444 22.70 -17.22 45.28
C ALA A 444 23.31 -18.03 44.13
N THR A 445 23.25 -19.35 44.22
CA THR A 445 23.94 -20.26 43.31
C THR A 445 22.99 -20.78 42.23
N LEU A 446 23.37 -20.60 40.97
CA LEU A 446 22.77 -21.23 39.79
C LEU A 446 23.82 -22.11 39.12
N ASN A 447 23.53 -23.42 38.98
CA ASN A 447 24.42 -24.40 38.34
C ASN A 447 25.86 -24.35 38.86
N GLY A 448 26.03 -24.20 40.18
CA GLY A 448 27.33 -24.15 40.85
C GLY A 448 28.04 -22.79 40.83
N VAL A 449 27.50 -21.79 40.12
CA VAL A 449 28.05 -20.42 40.13
C VAL A 449 27.23 -19.52 41.04
N THR A 450 27.92 -18.93 42.02
CA THR A 450 27.32 -18.09 43.06
C THR A 450 27.31 -16.62 42.66
N VAL A 451 26.12 -16.01 42.72
CA VAL A 451 25.90 -14.57 42.69
C VAL A 451 26.06 -13.99 44.10
N PRO A 452 27.14 -13.24 44.38
CA PRO A 452 27.33 -12.62 45.69
C PRO A 452 26.19 -11.66 46.03
N ASN A 453 25.91 -11.48 47.32
CA ASN A 453 24.90 -10.52 47.74
C ASN A 453 25.28 -9.09 47.32
N GLY A 454 24.29 -8.32 46.86
CA GLY A 454 24.47 -6.99 46.30
C GLY A 454 25.15 -6.95 44.93
N LYS A 455 25.28 -8.10 44.24
CA LYS A 455 25.87 -8.20 42.90
C LYS A 455 24.91 -8.83 41.91
N ALA A 456 25.10 -8.50 40.64
CA ALA A 456 24.42 -9.13 39.53
C ALA A 456 25.41 -9.96 38.71
N LEU A 457 24.97 -11.14 38.27
CA LEU A 457 25.65 -11.92 37.25
C LEU A 457 24.71 -12.25 36.11
N GLU A 458 25.29 -12.29 34.92
CA GLU A 458 24.60 -12.72 33.73
C GLU A 458 24.94 -14.18 33.40
N TYR A 459 23.94 -14.89 32.92
CA TYR A 459 24.00 -16.27 32.49
C TYR A 459 23.52 -16.38 31.04
N VAL A 460 24.17 -17.24 30.27
CA VAL A 460 23.77 -17.63 28.91
C VAL A 460 23.39 -19.11 28.92
N PHE A 461 22.26 -19.44 28.32
CA PHE A 461 21.85 -20.82 28.16
C PHE A 461 22.53 -21.46 26.95
N SER A 462 23.27 -22.55 27.17
CA SER A 462 23.95 -23.30 26.12
C SER A 462 24.16 -24.75 26.55
N ASN A 463 24.07 -25.69 25.61
CA ASN A 463 24.20 -27.13 25.88
C ASN A 463 23.34 -27.60 27.06
N SER A 464 22.06 -27.18 27.05
CA SER A 464 21.05 -27.51 28.07
C SER A 464 21.33 -26.98 29.48
N ASN A 465 22.28 -26.05 29.66
CA ASN A 465 22.67 -25.52 30.97
C ASN A 465 22.82 -23.99 30.94
N TRP A 466 22.48 -23.33 32.05
CA TRP A 466 22.85 -21.93 32.30
C TRP A 466 24.32 -21.86 32.70
N ARG A 467 25.09 -21.02 32.02
CA ARG A 467 26.52 -20.78 32.25
C ARG A 467 26.73 -19.29 32.48
N SER A 468 27.50 -18.90 33.49
CA SER A 468 27.76 -17.49 33.76
C SER A 468 28.70 -16.86 32.72
N THR A 469 28.53 -15.57 32.43
CA THR A 469 29.35 -14.83 31.46
C THR A 469 30.66 -14.31 32.04
N ASP A 470 30.82 -14.34 33.36
CA ASP A 470 32.09 -14.06 34.06
C ASP A 470 33.11 -15.21 33.93
N GLY A 471 32.81 -16.23 33.12
CA GLY A 471 33.63 -17.43 32.93
C GLY A 471 33.50 -18.43 34.08
N GLY A 472 32.61 -18.17 35.03
CA GLY A 472 32.62 -18.77 36.35
C GLY A 472 33.85 -18.24 37.07
N THR A 473 33.67 -17.39 38.08
CA THR A 473 34.79 -17.01 38.96
C THR A 473 35.46 -18.29 39.50
N VAL A 474 36.58 -18.71 38.90
CA VAL A 474 37.47 -19.73 39.46
C VAL A 474 38.21 -19.08 40.63
N GLY A 475 37.49 -18.86 41.71
CA GLY A 475 38.02 -18.38 42.98
C GLY A 475 38.67 -19.51 43.78
N VAL A 476 39.47 -20.37 43.16
CA VAL A 476 40.56 -21.19 43.70
C VAL A 476 41.07 -22.07 42.56
N SER A 477 42.36 -21.99 42.20
CA SER A 477 43.02 -23.19 41.69
C SER A 477 42.86 -24.24 42.77
N SER A 478 42.11 -25.31 42.50
CA SER A 478 42.16 -26.50 43.34
C SER A 478 43.60 -26.98 43.29
N ALA A 479 44.36 -26.75 44.37
CA ALA A 479 45.68 -27.32 44.52
C ALA A 479 45.54 -28.84 44.38
N ASN A 480 46.24 -29.41 43.41
CA ASN A 480 46.25 -30.85 43.21
C ASN A 480 47.19 -31.49 44.23
N ILE A 481 46.91 -32.73 44.64
CA ILE A 481 47.84 -33.49 45.47
C ILE A 481 49.20 -33.57 44.75
N GLY A 482 50.25 -33.06 45.40
CA GLY A 482 51.60 -33.01 44.85
C GLY A 482 52.05 -31.64 44.33
N ASP A 483 51.15 -30.65 44.23
CA ASP A 483 51.54 -29.28 43.87
C ASP A 483 52.57 -28.73 44.87
N ILE A 484 53.58 -28.03 44.37
CA ILE A 484 54.62 -27.39 45.18
C ILE A 484 54.47 -25.86 45.15
N LYS A 485 54.63 -25.20 46.29
CA LYS A 485 54.66 -23.72 46.35
C LYS A 485 55.79 -23.19 47.23
N ALA A 486 56.30 -22.02 46.88
CA ALA A 486 57.13 -21.19 47.74
C ALA A 486 56.24 -20.29 48.62
N SER A 487 56.59 -20.12 49.90
CA SER A 487 55.86 -19.25 50.82
C SER A 487 56.76 -18.74 51.95
N PHE A 488 56.44 -17.55 52.50
CA PHE A 488 57.02 -17.06 53.76
C PHE A 488 56.34 -17.65 55.01
N SER A 489 55.25 -18.40 54.85
CA SER A 489 54.58 -19.10 55.96
C SER A 489 55.56 -20.06 56.65
N VAL A 490 55.50 -20.14 57.98
CA VAL A 490 56.45 -20.92 58.80
C VAL A 490 55.93 -22.31 59.20
N SER A 491 54.61 -22.54 59.09
CA SER A 491 53.91 -23.76 59.48
C SER A 491 52.99 -24.29 58.36
N ASP A 492 52.58 -25.55 58.47
CA ASP A 492 51.57 -26.16 57.60
C ASP A 492 50.26 -25.36 57.64
N HIS A 493 49.54 -25.27 56.52
CA HIS A 493 48.32 -24.47 56.42
C HIS A 493 47.44 -24.88 55.24
N SER A 494 46.12 -24.92 55.44
CA SER A 494 45.13 -25.11 54.36
C SER A 494 45.39 -26.31 53.43
N GLY A 495 45.91 -27.42 53.96
CA GLY A 495 46.28 -28.63 53.21
C GLY A 495 47.69 -28.64 52.61
N TRP A 496 48.45 -27.56 52.80
CA TRP A 496 49.87 -27.45 52.44
C TRP A 496 50.75 -27.87 53.61
N VAL A 497 51.60 -28.86 53.37
CA VAL A 497 52.55 -29.40 54.34
C VAL A 497 53.97 -28.92 53.98
N LYS A 498 54.68 -28.38 54.96
CA LYS A 498 56.04 -27.84 54.78
C LYS A 498 57.03 -28.96 54.45
N LEU A 499 57.86 -28.79 53.43
CA LEU A 499 58.91 -29.74 53.06
C LEU A 499 60.12 -29.62 53.99
N ASP A 500 60.00 -30.13 55.21
CA ASP A 500 61.02 -30.03 56.27
C ASP A 500 61.64 -31.38 56.67
N GLY A 501 61.34 -32.47 55.96
CA GLY A 501 61.90 -33.78 56.25
C GLY A 501 61.21 -34.55 57.37
N ARG A 502 60.06 -34.11 57.89
CA ARG A 502 59.40 -34.80 59.02
C ARG A 502 58.82 -36.18 58.63
N PRO A 503 58.62 -37.09 59.60
CA PRO A 503 58.02 -38.40 59.33
C PRO A 503 56.59 -38.31 58.79
N VAL A 504 56.26 -39.13 57.81
CA VAL A 504 54.90 -39.24 57.23
C VAL A 504 53.88 -39.71 58.29
N GLY A 505 54.33 -40.44 59.31
CA GLY A 505 53.50 -40.83 60.46
C GLY A 505 52.92 -39.66 61.26
N GLY A 506 53.53 -38.47 61.20
CA GLY A 506 53.06 -37.25 61.86
C GLY A 506 52.02 -36.45 61.07
N LEU A 507 51.64 -36.89 59.86
CA LEU A 507 50.60 -36.26 59.03
C LEU A 507 49.21 -36.81 59.36
N THR A 508 48.16 -36.07 58.97
CA THR A 508 46.78 -36.59 59.06
C THR A 508 46.60 -37.84 58.19
N THR A 509 45.57 -38.65 58.45
CA THR A 509 45.28 -39.87 57.67
C THR A 509 45.16 -39.58 56.17
N THR A 510 44.48 -38.48 55.81
CA THR A 510 44.33 -38.01 54.42
C THR A 510 45.66 -37.59 53.81
N GLN A 511 46.43 -36.77 54.53
CA GLN A 511 47.73 -36.29 54.06
C GLN A 511 48.77 -37.40 53.93
N ARG A 512 48.71 -38.40 54.81
CA ARG A 512 49.53 -39.61 54.74
C ARG A 512 49.20 -40.45 53.51
N ALA A 513 47.92 -40.63 53.18
CA ALA A 513 47.51 -41.32 51.97
C ALA A 513 48.01 -40.59 50.70
N ALA A 514 47.88 -39.26 50.68
CA ALA A 514 48.41 -38.40 49.63
C ALA A 514 49.95 -38.49 49.52
N ALA A 515 50.67 -38.37 50.63
CA ALA A 515 52.13 -38.48 50.68
C ALA A 515 52.62 -39.84 50.14
N ASN A 516 51.97 -40.94 50.56
CA ASN A 516 52.28 -42.29 50.08
C ASN A 516 52.03 -42.42 48.57
N SER A 517 50.96 -41.82 48.05
CA SER A 517 50.65 -41.84 46.60
C SER A 517 51.69 -41.10 45.76
N LEU A 518 52.36 -40.11 46.35
CA LEU A 518 53.46 -39.35 45.74
C LEU A 518 54.83 -40.05 45.92
N GLY A 519 54.88 -41.21 46.58
CA GLY A 519 56.11 -41.97 46.82
C GLY A 519 56.87 -41.60 48.09
N PHE A 520 56.29 -40.78 48.98
CA PHE A 520 56.88 -40.46 50.28
C PHE A 520 56.51 -41.53 51.31
N SER A 521 57.32 -42.60 51.40
CA SER A 521 56.99 -43.79 52.19
C SER A 521 57.33 -43.70 53.68
N SER A 522 58.22 -42.77 54.08
CA SER A 522 58.72 -42.70 55.46
C SER A 522 58.86 -41.26 55.96
N TYR A 523 59.35 -40.36 55.12
CA TYR A 523 59.52 -38.94 55.40
C TYR A 523 59.08 -38.12 54.18
N ILE A 524 58.52 -36.93 54.41
CA ILE A 524 58.33 -35.95 53.32
C ILE A 524 59.70 -35.37 52.91
N PRO A 525 59.89 -34.89 51.67
CA PRO A 525 61.16 -34.28 51.27
C PRO A 525 61.55 -33.08 52.15
N ASN A 526 62.85 -32.87 52.35
CA ASN A 526 63.37 -31.70 53.07
C ASN A 526 63.95 -30.68 52.07
N ALA A 527 63.24 -29.60 51.82
CA ALA A 527 63.67 -28.58 50.86
C ALA A 527 64.68 -27.57 51.43
N SER A 528 65.17 -27.77 52.64
CA SER A 528 66.17 -26.88 53.26
C SER A 528 67.47 -26.89 52.44
N ASN A 529 67.98 -25.71 52.11
CA ASN A 529 69.17 -25.50 51.26
C ASN A 529 69.14 -26.26 49.92
N SER A 530 67.94 -26.57 49.42
CA SER A 530 67.72 -27.28 48.16
C SER A 530 67.09 -26.34 47.12
N TYR A 531 67.41 -26.55 45.84
CA TYR A 531 66.69 -25.92 44.72
C TYR A 531 65.90 -26.99 43.96
N LEU A 532 64.74 -26.64 43.43
CA LEU A 532 63.92 -27.58 42.66
C LEU A 532 64.58 -27.87 41.31
N VAL A 533 64.84 -29.15 41.02
CA VAL A 533 65.38 -29.62 39.74
C VAL A 533 64.74 -30.98 39.40
N GLN A 534 64.53 -31.26 38.11
CA GLN A 534 64.13 -32.58 37.62
C GLN A 534 65.30 -33.18 36.84
N ASP A 535 66.04 -34.09 37.48
CA ASP A 535 67.30 -34.66 36.99
C ASP A 535 67.19 -36.15 36.62
N GLY A 536 65.97 -36.64 36.39
CA GLY A 536 65.71 -38.05 36.06
C GLY A 536 65.78 -39.01 37.24
N THR A 537 66.06 -38.52 38.45
CA THR A 537 65.95 -39.31 39.69
C THR A 537 64.49 -39.39 40.17
N ARG A 538 64.22 -40.27 41.15
CA ARG A 538 62.87 -40.44 41.72
C ARG A 538 62.37 -39.10 42.24
N LEU A 539 61.18 -38.64 41.82
CA LEU A 539 60.60 -37.36 42.25
C LEU A 539 60.60 -37.25 43.78
N GLY A 540 61.11 -36.13 44.30
CA GLY A 540 61.33 -35.90 45.74
C GLY A 540 62.70 -36.34 46.28
N SER A 541 63.60 -36.86 45.42
CA SER A 541 65.01 -37.13 45.79
C SER A 541 65.83 -35.83 45.78
N ILE A 542 66.80 -35.73 46.69
CA ILE A 542 67.72 -34.59 46.80
C ILE A 542 69.13 -35.13 46.53
N ASN A 543 69.73 -34.76 45.40
CA ASN A 543 71.07 -35.20 45.01
C ASN A 543 72.09 -34.05 45.16
N SER A 544 73.13 -34.27 45.96
CA SER A 544 74.15 -33.27 46.28
C SER A 544 75.47 -33.59 45.59
N ASN A 545 75.70 -33.07 44.39
CA ASN A 545 77.05 -32.83 43.87
C ASN A 545 77.04 -31.73 42.79
N ASN A 546 77.78 -30.63 43.03
CA ASN A 546 77.76 -29.39 42.25
C ASN A 546 79.21 -28.95 41.95
N SER A 547 79.72 -29.20 40.75
CA SER A 547 81.11 -28.87 40.36
C SER A 547 81.28 -27.37 40.06
N ARG A 548 82.45 -26.81 40.45
CA ARG A 548 82.81 -25.37 40.41
C ARG A 548 84.25 -25.18 39.92
N VAL A 549 84.52 -24.08 39.20
CA VAL A 549 85.86 -23.68 38.74
C VAL A 549 86.54 -22.80 39.80
N ILE A 550 87.78 -23.14 40.17
CA ILE A 550 88.57 -22.43 41.19
C ILE A 550 89.60 -21.53 40.48
N ALA A 551 89.69 -20.26 40.87
CA ALA A 551 90.71 -19.34 40.33
C ALA A 551 92.10 -19.64 40.95
N ARG A 552 93.18 -19.39 40.21
CA ARG A 552 94.53 -19.84 40.58
C ARG A 552 95.04 -19.26 41.92
N ASN A 553 94.60 -18.06 42.30
CA ASN A 553 94.93 -17.41 43.58
C ASN A 553 94.15 -17.99 44.80
N GLN A 554 93.13 -18.81 44.54
CA GLN A 554 92.37 -19.56 45.53
C GLN A 554 92.93 -20.98 45.76
N LEU A 555 94.02 -21.33 45.06
CA LEU A 555 94.80 -22.56 45.32
C LEU A 555 95.71 -22.37 46.57
N PRO A 556 96.07 -23.45 47.28
CA PRO A 556 96.96 -23.38 48.45
C PRO A 556 98.34 -22.80 48.14
N ASN A 557 98.88 -21.95 49.02
CA ASN A 557 100.21 -21.34 48.85
C ASN A 557 101.32 -22.26 49.37
N PHE A 558 101.83 -23.18 48.54
CA PHE A 558 103.00 -23.99 48.89
C PHE A 558 103.91 -24.23 47.67
N GLN A 559 105.20 -24.47 47.93
CA GLN A 559 106.21 -24.75 46.90
C GLN A 559 106.57 -26.24 46.93
N LEU A 560 106.84 -26.82 45.76
CA LEU A 560 107.36 -28.18 45.64
C LEU A 560 108.90 -28.12 45.59
N SER A 561 109.56 -28.99 46.35
CA SER A 561 111.03 -29.12 46.37
C SER A 561 111.47 -30.57 46.26
N GLY A 562 112.66 -30.80 45.73
CA GLY A 562 113.27 -32.13 45.62
C GLY A 562 114.80 -32.07 45.46
N ASN A 563 115.47 -33.13 45.91
CA ASN A 563 116.93 -33.32 45.79
C ASN A 563 117.23 -34.63 45.07
N THR A 564 118.29 -34.65 44.25
CA THR A 564 118.85 -35.89 43.67
C THR A 564 120.31 -36.07 44.10
N SER A 565 120.68 -37.28 44.52
CA SER A 565 122.06 -37.69 44.81
C SER A 565 122.42 -38.97 44.05
N SER A 566 123.61 -39.05 43.47
CA SER A 566 124.11 -40.29 42.85
C SER A 566 125.56 -40.59 43.26
N ALA A 567 125.83 -41.86 43.57
CA ALA A 567 127.14 -42.44 43.89
C ALA A 567 128.04 -42.64 42.63
N GLU A 568 129.35 -42.78 42.84
CA GLU A 568 130.45 -42.69 41.86
C GLU A 568 130.32 -43.55 40.57
N PRO A 569 130.65 -43.01 39.37
CA PRO A 569 130.92 -43.80 38.17
C PRO A 569 132.40 -43.83 37.76
N THR A 570 132.88 -44.98 37.26
CA THR A 570 134.27 -45.22 36.76
C THR A 570 134.32 -45.13 35.22
N ILE A 571 135.37 -44.53 34.64
CA ILE A 571 135.59 -44.42 33.17
C ILE A 571 136.97 -45.01 32.80
N MET A 572 137.04 -45.89 31.78
CA MET A 572 138.28 -46.48 31.21
C MET A 572 138.49 -46.04 29.75
N TYR A 573 139.75 -45.94 29.30
CA TYR A 573 140.17 -45.68 27.90
C TYR A 573 141.05 -46.82 27.36
N ASP A 574 141.03 -47.01 26.03
CA ASP A 574 141.71 -48.09 25.28
C ASP A 574 142.81 -47.52 24.33
N ILE A 575 143.93 -48.24 24.15
CA ILE A 575 145.02 -47.91 23.21
C ILE A 575 145.33 -49.18 22.39
N ILE A 576 145.01 -49.15 21.09
CA ILE A 576 145.27 -50.26 20.17
C ILE A 576 146.59 -50.04 19.44
N ASN A 577 147.53 -50.98 19.59
CA ASN A 577 148.65 -51.19 18.68
C ASN A 577 148.17 -51.97 17.43
N ASN A 578 148.73 -51.66 16.27
CA ASN A 578 149.73 -52.51 15.60
C ASN A 578 149.74 -52.27 14.08
N ASN A 579 150.92 -52.12 13.48
CA ASN A 579 151.20 -52.63 12.12
C ASN A 579 152.71 -52.86 11.90
N GLY A 580 153.37 -53.48 12.88
CA GLY A 580 154.45 -54.44 12.58
C GLY A 580 155.73 -53.96 11.88
N LYS A 581 156.25 -52.74 12.12
CA LYS A 581 157.63 -52.38 11.71
C LYS A 581 158.39 -51.63 12.80
N PRO A 582 159.63 -52.00 13.14
CA PRO A 582 160.46 -51.25 14.06
C PRO A 582 161.05 -50.05 13.31
N ALA A 583 160.53 -48.86 13.58
CA ALA A 583 161.10 -47.61 13.08
C ALA A 583 161.70 -46.82 14.25
N THR A 584 163.01 -46.72 14.20
CA THR A 584 163.89 -45.85 15.00
C THR A 584 163.42 -44.39 15.00
N ASP A 585 163.45 -43.78 16.18
CA ASP A 585 163.41 -42.35 16.48
C ASP A 585 162.68 -41.44 15.49
N THR A 586 161.38 -41.22 15.73
CA THR A 586 160.71 -39.97 15.35
C THR A 586 159.62 -39.64 16.36
N TYR A 587 159.81 -38.52 17.07
CA TYR A 587 158.88 -37.96 18.03
C TYR A 587 157.57 -37.53 17.33
N SER A 588 156.43 -38.04 17.78
CA SER A 588 155.10 -37.48 17.45
C SER A 588 154.47 -36.92 18.71
N TYR A 589 154.37 -35.59 18.75
CA TYR A 589 153.70 -34.79 19.77
C TYR A 589 152.24 -34.57 19.37
N THR A 590 151.26 -34.87 20.23
CA THR A 590 149.94 -34.20 20.15
C THR A 590 149.24 -34.13 21.51
N PHE A 591 149.27 -32.89 22.04
CA PHE A 591 148.36 -32.16 22.93
C PHE A 591 147.79 -32.76 24.23
N LEU A 592 148.27 -32.18 25.33
CA LEU A 592 147.49 -31.90 26.53
C LEU A 592 146.11 -31.30 26.19
N ALA A 593 145.07 -31.66 26.94
CA ALA A 593 144.67 -30.82 28.07
C ALA A 593 144.41 -31.63 29.37
N GLY A 594 145.37 -32.23 30.07
CA GLY A 594 146.78 -32.28 29.79
C GLY A 594 147.61 -33.01 30.82
N LYS A 595 147.84 -34.30 30.57
CA LYS A 595 148.74 -35.16 31.34
C LYS A 595 149.54 -36.08 30.42
N ILE A 596 150.87 -36.02 30.50
CA ILE A 596 151.86 -37.09 30.17
C ILE A 596 153.05 -36.77 31.10
N GLY A 597 153.49 -37.58 32.08
CA GLY A 597 153.78 -39.02 32.07
C GLY A 597 155.28 -39.22 31.80
N THR A 598 156.06 -39.60 32.81
CA THR A 598 157.54 -39.76 32.75
C THR A 598 157.98 -41.11 32.15
N GLY A 599 159.15 -41.13 31.45
CA GLY A 599 160.00 -42.33 31.27
C GLY A 599 160.40 -42.70 29.83
N THR A 600 161.67 -43.09 29.60
CA THR A 600 162.17 -43.66 28.31
C THR A 600 162.32 -45.18 28.39
N ARG A 601 161.62 -45.88 27.47
CA ARG A 601 161.79 -47.26 26.96
C ARG A 601 161.69 -48.46 27.91
N ASN A 602 160.68 -49.30 27.71
CA ASN A 602 160.82 -50.62 27.05
C ASN A 602 159.43 -51.29 26.97
N LEU A 603 159.25 -52.12 25.94
CA LEU A 603 158.00 -52.73 25.50
C LEU A 603 157.40 -53.67 26.55
N ASP A 604 156.07 -53.82 26.49
CA ASP A 604 155.21 -54.74 27.25
C ASP A 604 154.96 -54.42 28.74
N HIS A 605 154.12 -53.42 29.03
CA HIS A 605 152.97 -53.54 29.96
C HIS A 605 152.17 -52.22 30.07
N VAL A 606 150.84 -52.37 30.05
CA VAL A 606 149.80 -51.32 29.96
C VAL A 606 149.62 -50.59 31.30
N ASN A 607 149.50 -49.26 31.25
CA ASN A 607 149.41 -48.33 32.39
C ASN A 607 147.95 -47.80 32.51
N THR A 608 147.27 -47.97 33.66
CA THR A 608 145.85 -47.59 33.86
C THR A 608 145.59 -46.70 35.09
N ASN A 609 146.13 -45.48 35.10
CA ASN A 609 145.77 -44.43 36.07
C ASN A 609 144.50 -43.63 35.64
N VAL A 610 143.41 -43.65 36.43
CA VAL A 610 142.28 -42.66 36.47
C VAL A 610 141.74 -42.61 37.92
N LEU A 611 141.91 -41.57 38.76
CA LEU A 611 141.22 -40.26 38.95
C LEU A 611 139.77 -40.32 39.50
N HIS A 612 139.58 -40.01 40.80
CA HIS A 612 138.28 -39.86 41.50
C HIS A 612 137.71 -38.43 41.41
N GLN A 613 136.37 -38.27 41.44
CA GLN A 613 135.68 -36.97 41.62
C GLN A 613 134.80 -37.02 42.88
N ASN A 614 134.73 -35.94 43.67
CA ASN A 614 133.94 -35.93 44.92
C ASN A 614 132.42 -35.91 44.68
N PRO A 615 131.61 -36.50 45.59
CA PRO A 615 130.15 -36.44 45.52
C PRO A 615 129.64 -35.00 45.49
N HIS A 616 128.63 -34.71 44.68
CA HIS A 616 127.91 -33.44 44.69
C HIS A 616 126.41 -33.65 44.49
N SER A 617 125.60 -32.75 45.05
CA SER A 617 124.14 -32.81 45.05
C SER A 617 123.55 -31.59 44.34
N HIS A 618 122.37 -31.78 43.74
CA HIS A 618 121.59 -30.72 43.11
C HIS A 618 120.22 -30.63 43.80
N SER A 619 119.80 -29.41 44.15
CA SER A 619 118.48 -29.12 44.71
C SER A 619 117.71 -28.17 43.80
N PHE A 620 116.39 -28.33 43.74
CA PHE A 620 115.50 -27.37 43.09
C PHE A 620 114.24 -27.08 43.92
N THR A 621 113.72 -25.86 43.75
CA THR A 621 112.46 -25.37 44.32
C THR A 621 111.65 -24.70 43.22
N THR A 622 110.35 -25.00 43.13
CA THR A 622 109.45 -24.35 42.16
C THR A 622 108.85 -23.07 42.73
N ASN A 623 108.31 -22.20 41.87
CA ASN A 623 107.38 -21.15 42.30
C ASN A 623 106.12 -21.76 42.95
N SER A 624 105.49 -21.02 43.86
CA SER A 624 104.27 -21.49 44.56
C SER A 624 103.14 -21.76 43.57
N VAL A 625 102.39 -22.85 43.78
CA VAL A 625 101.29 -23.25 42.90
C VAL A 625 100.16 -22.22 42.80
N ASN A 626 100.02 -21.34 43.79
CA ASN A 626 99.05 -20.25 43.75
C ASN A 626 99.60 -18.94 43.14
N GLY A 627 100.84 -18.94 42.65
CA GLY A 627 101.52 -17.77 42.09
C GLY A 627 102.23 -16.89 43.13
N GLY A 628 102.34 -17.32 44.39
CA GLY A 628 103.05 -16.60 45.44
C GLY A 628 102.25 -15.46 46.10
N VAL A 629 100.94 -15.40 45.86
CA VAL A 629 100.02 -14.41 46.46
C VAL A 629 99.36 -14.95 47.73
N ALA A 630 98.80 -14.08 48.58
CA ALA A 630 98.03 -14.49 49.75
C ALA A 630 96.80 -15.31 49.33
N GLN A 631 96.59 -16.46 49.96
CA GLN A 631 95.50 -17.39 49.62
C GLN A 631 94.13 -16.75 49.91
N GLN A 632 93.24 -16.71 48.92
CA GLN A 632 91.87 -16.21 49.06
C GLN A 632 90.85 -17.35 49.30
N SER A 633 89.75 -17.05 49.98
CA SER A 633 88.64 -17.98 50.20
C SER A 633 87.79 -18.18 48.94
N ILE A 634 87.15 -19.36 48.82
CA ILE A 634 86.25 -19.71 47.69
C ILE A 634 84.79 -19.48 48.13
N ASN A 635 84.01 -18.70 47.37
CA ASN A 635 82.57 -18.48 47.59
C ASN A 635 81.75 -19.29 46.56
N ILE A 636 80.85 -20.17 47.02
CA ILE A 636 80.19 -21.19 46.18
C ILE A 636 78.67 -21.00 45.96
N GLN A 637 78.06 -19.91 46.39
CA GLN A 637 76.59 -19.74 46.38
C GLN A 637 76.13 -18.51 45.56
N PRO A 638 75.17 -18.63 44.61
CA PRO A 638 74.52 -17.46 43.99
C PRO A 638 73.66 -16.72 45.03
N GLN A 639 73.38 -15.43 44.83
CA GLN A 639 72.41 -14.69 45.67
C GLN A 639 71.06 -15.43 45.64
N SER A 640 70.63 -15.91 46.81
CA SER A 640 69.41 -16.70 46.97
C SER A 640 68.47 -16.03 47.97
N LEU A 641 67.18 -16.03 47.66
CA LEU A 641 66.13 -15.57 48.57
C LEU A 641 65.57 -16.79 49.31
N SER A 642 65.69 -16.79 50.64
CA SER A 642 65.21 -17.89 51.48
C SER A 642 63.69 -17.85 51.63
N VAL A 643 63.02 -18.90 51.19
CA VAL A 643 61.57 -19.14 51.33
C VAL A 643 61.32 -20.56 51.83
N ASN A 644 60.21 -20.80 52.50
CA ASN A 644 59.78 -22.15 52.86
C ASN A 644 59.07 -22.79 51.66
N MET A 645 59.36 -24.07 51.40
CA MET A 645 58.68 -24.85 50.37
C MET A 645 57.60 -25.73 50.98
N PHE A 646 56.46 -25.85 50.30
CA PHE A 646 55.33 -26.66 50.74
C PHE A 646 54.85 -27.56 49.61
N VAL A 647 54.32 -28.74 49.97
CA VAL A 647 53.58 -29.64 49.08
C VAL A 647 52.12 -29.69 49.50
N TYR A 648 51.20 -29.69 48.54
CA TYR A 648 49.78 -29.88 48.83
C TYR A 648 49.45 -31.37 48.99
N LEU A 649 48.95 -31.75 50.16
CA LEU A 649 48.59 -33.13 50.50
C LEU A 649 47.10 -33.28 50.89
N GLY A 650 46.28 -32.25 50.63
CA GLY A 650 44.87 -32.22 50.99
C GLY A 650 44.63 -31.71 52.42
N LYS A 651 43.40 -31.24 52.66
CA LYS A 651 42.94 -30.77 53.98
C LYS A 651 42.63 -31.93 54.92
#